data_AF-A0A2H8THD0-F1
#
_entry.id   AF-A0A2H8THD0-F1
#
_cell.length_a   1.000
_cell.length_b   1.000
_cell.length_c   1.000
_cell.angle_alpha   90.00
_cell.angle_beta   90.00
_cell.angle_gamma   90.00
#
_symmetry.space_group_name_H-M   'P 1'
#
loop_
_entity.id
_entity.type
_entity.pdbx_description
1 polymer ?
#
loop_
_entity_poly.entity_id
_entity_poly.type
_entity_poly.pdbx_seq_one_letter_code
_entity_poly.pdbx_strand_id
1 'polypeptide(L)'
;MDVDLLRPGMIPIAPNTKLWFEFLIEPSLLEEHLNKSHADPSATELLIKFLYSSMERPKDLPLIDIDELMDSSRIDKKLEYRKRKKYECLKILAMKIVSFWEWDLNILETRVPICLQVIFVQDLLGLVSNDINLIEFESHSAIEDLSQLKDEQIFAIALFHRWTLTVIINYTLSKKSSFTLGPVQDGNEDVLSKLEMQSELSEKMLLRLLDLKRSSYTIPTINTFDPPNELKPLSCHWFKGLTVSSAEFLSQIMYDYAKYKFFKAQYEEAGIYFKKCKELNMNLTSSSFYKIKLEELNGFCAACSSEITENSSLLMQFLYSTQTNHNGILRILETDNQIMEIPMFLRDSLELDLASMLSLGKFTASRDMLLHIHTLNAIRRASVTSGEIVLLPPEDYVTKIKFNLRGPDIFLKDLKLCMQIKDKKFRKNIKMFVCNVLLKCPKNLVKDILKDDHEEIRELFGDEDIHQLLMLPEDIPTVNIDMSKRLNRLKITQINNTNVQKLLLKNKISIEYDSSNLRNLLQQLHKMDMDPMFSILDINYEWQVPLPLQSLLIGLPNGLFKYLVIILIAKSKEMIKLNDFERAKLLLREAETETKINNNIMYSKIRQLILWEGLYTEMLQFQHEFKNFAIGDLVDRCKQCLEFVQNDNLIPRQEIAEQCILTLLNVGEWEYLTKRHYNCFKLPLAIAYTCLDVNKFKGTKKSAKEVWDLILPVFDYGYSATNKRPLDGDPQCTQNRVLSQSDMMRVFLSLRDQNAIQIVLSLLAKIQNFLRDESAMELIMPFLNIWPVIPNGMNIPLRNITEVLGIVLTESLKYHPNHIILLKLKGDLQYVMGHYSSAMKWYLEAIVIVSDYFARPVLKPMIEDYVYKRMMKCCMQMQNFTQAAILCLFQEEIDYATAYKCASETNSCDALDEYYDYIWDINLLEFLIYWHTKLNHQEHRQKLLKTIGALELNANNNEEIKREAANIRKLKFLRALSQQYVHP
;
A
#
# COMPACT_ATOMS: atom_id res chain seq x y z
N MET A 1 1.39 51.12 -28.37
CA MET A 1 2.00 51.91 -29.46
C MET A 1 3.19 52.60 -28.85
N ASP A 2 4.35 51.95 -28.87
CA ASP A 2 5.58 52.54 -28.37
C ASP A 2 6.08 53.56 -29.39
N VAL A 3 6.24 54.80 -28.92
CA VAL A 3 6.78 55.87 -29.75
C VAL A 3 8.25 55.54 -29.99
N ASP A 4 8.59 55.38 -31.26
CA ASP A 4 9.92 55.03 -31.76
C ASP A 4 10.90 56.18 -31.42
N LEU A 5 11.53 56.13 -30.24
CA LEU A 5 12.37 57.20 -29.63
C LEU A 5 13.61 57.59 -30.47
N LEU A 6 13.82 56.96 -31.62
CA LEU A 6 14.95 57.20 -32.52
C LEU A 6 14.51 57.64 -33.94
N ARG A 7 13.21 57.81 -34.18
CA ARG A 7 12.69 58.50 -35.38
C ARG A 7 12.19 59.89 -34.98
N PRO A 8 12.45 60.94 -35.78
CA PRO A 8 11.88 62.26 -35.51
C PRO A 8 10.37 62.19 -35.74
N GLY A 9 9.62 61.90 -34.69
CA GLY A 9 8.16 62.04 -34.65
C GLY A 9 7.76 63.47 -34.29
N MET A 10 6.53 63.86 -34.65
CA MET A 10 5.99 65.21 -34.46
C MET A 10 5.68 65.61 -33.00
N ILE A 11 6.22 64.89 -32.01
CA ILE A 11 6.02 65.14 -30.56
C ILE A 11 7.35 65.67 -29.99
N PRO A 12 7.36 66.70 -29.13
CA PRO A 12 8.61 67.23 -28.57
C PRO A 12 9.34 66.14 -27.77
N ILE A 13 10.56 65.84 -28.18
CA ILE A 13 11.46 64.89 -27.53
C ILE A 13 11.86 65.46 -26.16
N ALA A 14 11.91 64.63 -25.12
CA ALA A 14 12.37 65.08 -23.80
C ALA A 14 13.85 65.53 -23.89
N PRO A 15 14.27 66.58 -23.15
CA PRO A 15 15.60 67.18 -23.32
C PRO A 15 16.78 66.25 -23.03
N ASN A 16 16.53 65.09 -22.39
CA ASN A 16 17.54 64.10 -22.02
C ASN A 16 17.59 62.89 -22.97
N THR A 17 16.71 62.78 -23.97
CA THR A 17 16.67 61.63 -24.88
C THR A 17 17.71 61.82 -26.00
N LYS A 18 18.81 61.05 -25.94
CA LYS A 18 19.90 61.10 -26.93
C LYS A 18 19.56 60.28 -28.18
N LEU A 19 19.67 60.88 -29.37
CA LEU A 19 19.47 60.19 -30.65
C LEU A 19 20.74 59.44 -31.10
N TRP A 20 20.60 58.38 -31.91
CA TRP A 20 21.73 57.52 -32.30
C TRP A 20 22.87 58.28 -33.03
N PHE A 21 22.54 59.34 -33.78
CA PHE A 21 23.51 60.15 -34.50
C PHE A 21 24.25 61.14 -33.59
N GLU A 22 23.73 61.46 -32.39
CA GLU A 22 24.44 62.30 -31.43
C GLU A 22 25.71 61.61 -30.91
N PHE A 23 25.69 60.28 -30.78
CA PHE A 23 26.88 59.47 -30.46
C PHE A 23 27.94 59.48 -31.57
N LEU A 24 27.59 59.91 -32.79
CA LEU A 24 28.54 60.07 -33.89
C LEU A 24 29.11 61.49 -33.96
N ILE A 25 28.35 62.49 -33.49
CA ILE A 25 28.78 63.89 -33.44
C ILE A 25 29.75 64.11 -32.28
N GLU A 26 29.50 63.48 -31.13
CA GLU A 26 30.33 63.57 -29.93
C GLU A 26 30.93 62.19 -29.56
N PRO A 27 32.21 61.93 -29.89
CA PRO A 27 32.81 60.60 -29.76
C PRO A 27 32.91 60.06 -28.32
N SER A 28 33.04 60.95 -27.33
CA SER A 28 33.11 60.60 -25.89
C SER A 28 31.74 60.32 -25.27
N LEU A 29 30.66 60.78 -25.91
CA LEU A 29 29.30 60.71 -25.36
C LEU A 29 28.81 59.28 -25.14
N LEU A 30 29.20 58.35 -26.02
CA LEU A 30 28.83 56.95 -25.89
C LEU A 30 29.47 56.32 -24.65
N GLU A 31 30.76 56.57 -24.43
CA GLU A 31 31.50 56.04 -23.29
C GLU A 31 31.01 56.64 -21.96
N GLU A 32 30.75 57.95 -21.94
CA GLU A 32 30.13 58.63 -20.79
C GLU A 32 28.72 58.12 -20.49
N HIS A 33 27.93 57.79 -21.53
CA HIS A 33 26.59 57.22 -21.36
C HIS A 33 26.64 55.81 -20.81
N LEU A 34 27.54 54.96 -21.33
CA LEU A 34 27.70 53.56 -20.89
C LEU A 34 28.22 53.46 -19.44
N ASN A 35 28.97 54.45 -18.97
CA ASN A 35 29.49 54.50 -17.60
C ASN A 35 28.48 54.98 -16.53
N LYS A 36 27.26 55.37 -16.91
CA LYS A 36 26.21 55.78 -15.94
C LYS A 36 25.62 54.55 -15.22
N SER A 37 25.36 54.68 -13.92
CA SER A 37 24.78 53.60 -13.09
C SER A 37 23.40 53.11 -13.56
N HIS A 38 22.61 54.00 -14.17
CA HIS A 38 21.31 53.70 -14.77
C HIS A 38 21.17 54.40 -16.13
N ALA A 39 21.94 53.94 -17.13
CA ALA A 39 21.83 54.45 -18.49
C ALA A 39 20.47 54.07 -19.11
N ASP A 40 19.71 55.08 -19.56
CA ASP A 40 18.44 54.93 -20.29
C ASP A 40 18.56 55.61 -21.67
N PRO A 41 18.50 54.87 -22.80
CA PRO A 41 18.39 53.40 -22.90
C PRO A 41 19.65 52.67 -22.43
N SER A 42 19.46 51.43 -21.96
CA SER A 42 20.54 50.54 -21.50
C SER A 42 21.50 50.16 -22.63
N ALA A 43 22.73 49.77 -22.30
CA ALA A 43 23.72 49.30 -23.28
C ALA A 43 23.18 48.15 -24.17
N THR A 44 22.39 47.27 -23.58
CA THR A 44 21.72 46.15 -24.25
C THR A 44 20.64 46.61 -25.22
N GLU A 45 19.80 47.55 -24.80
CA GLU A 45 18.77 48.12 -25.68
C GLU A 45 19.38 48.91 -26.82
N LEU A 46 20.46 49.66 -26.58
CA LEU A 46 21.21 50.36 -27.61
C LEU A 46 21.80 49.38 -28.62
N LEU A 47 22.43 48.29 -28.17
CA LEU A 47 22.97 47.26 -29.05
C LEU A 47 21.87 46.60 -29.90
N ILE A 48 20.76 46.18 -29.28
CA ILE A 48 19.63 45.59 -29.99
C ILE A 48 19.05 46.58 -31.00
N LYS A 49 18.85 47.85 -30.61
CA LYS A 49 18.34 48.89 -31.50
C LYS A 49 19.31 49.21 -32.65
N PHE A 50 20.62 49.25 -32.43
CA PHE A 50 21.61 49.48 -33.49
C PHE A 50 21.67 48.31 -34.48
N LEU A 51 21.67 47.07 -33.98
CA LEU A 51 21.64 45.86 -34.81
C LEU A 51 20.31 45.67 -35.53
N TYR A 52 19.18 46.05 -34.93
CA TYR A 52 17.87 45.98 -35.59
C TYR A 52 17.70 47.12 -36.60
N SER A 53 18.15 48.33 -36.28
CA SER A 53 18.10 49.48 -37.20
C SER A 53 19.08 49.33 -38.38
N SER A 54 20.13 48.52 -38.23
CA SER A 54 20.97 48.13 -39.36
C SER A 54 20.28 47.12 -40.30
N MET A 55 19.17 46.50 -39.88
CA MET A 55 18.33 45.63 -40.72
C MET A 55 17.21 46.36 -41.49
N GLU A 56 16.68 47.49 -40.99
CA GLU A 56 15.45 48.10 -41.53
C GLU A 56 15.55 48.42 -43.04
N ARG A 57 14.60 47.87 -43.80
CA ARG A 57 14.44 48.02 -45.27
C ARG A 57 13.37 49.06 -45.63
N PRO A 58 13.40 49.67 -46.83
CA PRO A 58 12.26 50.44 -47.35
C PRO A 58 11.01 49.54 -47.47
N LYS A 59 9.84 50.12 -47.21
CA LYS A 59 8.56 49.44 -46.89
C LYS A 59 7.91 48.56 -47.97
N ASP A 60 8.52 48.38 -49.15
CA ASP A 60 7.84 47.80 -50.33
C ASP A 60 8.37 46.41 -50.79
N LEU A 61 8.97 45.60 -49.91
CA LEU A 61 9.27 44.19 -50.22
C LEU A 61 8.81 43.22 -49.11
N PRO A 62 8.39 41.99 -49.47
CA PRO A 62 7.83 41.02 -48.52
C PRO A 62 8.81 40.61 -47.40
N LEU A 63 8.22 40.17 -46.29
CA LEU A 63 8.89 39.64 -45.10
C LEU A 63 9.81 38.48 -45.50
N ILE A 64 11.05 38.51 -44.99
CA ILE A 64 12.09 37.53 -45.32
C ILE A 64 11.97 36.32 -44.41
N ASP A 65 11.93 35.15 -45.04
CA ASP A 65 12.05 33.85 -44.40
C ASP A 65 13.50 33.61 -43.96
N ILE A 66 13.73 32.82 -42.92
CA ILE A 66 15.06 32.65 -42.31
C ILE A 66 16.06 31.95 -43.26
N ASP A 67 15.55 31.21 -44.24
CA ASP A 67 16.35 30.67 -45.33
C ASP A 67 16.96 31.75 -46.24
N GLU A 68 16.34 32.92 -46.36
CA GLU A 68 16.86 34.04 -47.17
C GLU A 68 17.93 34.90 -46.45
N LEU A 69 18.21 34.63 -45.16
CA LEU A 69 19.31 35.24 -44.39
C LEU A 69 20.61 34.45 -44.50
N MET A 70 20.54 33.17 -44.85
CA MET A 70 21.68 32.22 -44.85
C MET A 70 22.04 31.68 -46.25
N ASP A 71 21.26 31.97 -47.29
CA ASP A 71 21.53 31.55 -48.68
C ASP A 71 22.48 32.53 -49.41
N SER A 72 23.65 32.03 -49.79
CA SER A 72 24.75 32.80 -50.40
C SER A 72 24.53 33.19 -51.86
N SER A 73 23.57 32.56 -52.54
CA SER A 73 23.32 32.74 -53.98
C SER A 73 22.66 34.08 -54.38
N ARG A 74 22.21 34.90 -53.40
CA ARG A 74 21.58 36.22 -53.62
C ARG A 74 22.32 37.38 -52.93
N ILE A 75 23.57 37.19 -52.52
CA ILE A 75 24.38 38.18 -51.78
C ILE A 75 24.76 39.40 -52.65
N ASP A 76 24.94 39.23 -53.96
CA ASP A 76 25.48 40.28 -54.84
C ASP A 76 24.62 41.55 -54.95
N LYS A 77 23.29 41.44 -54.84
CA LYS A 77 22.39 42.63 -54.82
C LYS A 77 22.19 43.23 -53.42
N LYS A 78 22.45 42.47 -52.35
CA LYS A 78 22.33 42.93 -50.95
C LYS A 78 23.59 43.66 -50.46
N LEU A 79 24.77 43.38 -51.05
CA LEU A 79 26.02 44.08 -50.75
C LEU A 79 25.99 45.57 -51.15
N GLU A 80 25.30 45.93 -52.24
CA GLU A 80 25.10 47.34 -52.63
C GLU A 80 24.19 48.10 -51.65
N TYR A 81 23.21 47.42 -51.05
CA TYR A 81 22.29 48.03 -50.06
C TYR A 81 22.96 48.29 -48.71
N ARG A 82 23.91 47.43 -48.27
CA ARG A 82 24.66 47.58 -47.01
C ARG A 82 25.75 48.65 -47.04
N LYS A 83 26.10 49.18 -48.22
CA LYS A 83 27.12 50.26 -48.41
C LYS A 83 26.63 51.68 -48.11
N ARG A 84 25.47 51.87 -47.48
CA ARG A 84 25.07 53.21 -47.00
C ARG A 84 25.84 53.55 -45.72
N LYS A 85 26.57 54.67 -45.72
CA LYS A 85 27.36 55.19 -44.58
C LYS A 85 26.63 55.11 -43.22
N LYS A 86 25.30 55.33 -43.20
CA LYS A 86 24.45 55.18 -42.00
C LYS A 86 24.61 53.81 -41.32
N TYR A 87 24.61 52.73 -42.09
CA TYR A 87 24.68 51.38 -41.53
C TYR A 87 26.07 51.04 -41.03
N GLU A 88 27.12 51.49 -41.73
CA GLU A 88 28.51 51.38 -41.27
C GLU A 88 28.72 52.08 -39.92
N CYS A 89 28.12 53.27 -39.73
CA CYS A 89 28.13 53.95 -38.44
C CYS A 89 27.46 53.14 -37.33
N LEU A 90 26.27 52.57 -37.60
CA LEU A 90 25.54 51.76 -36.62
C LEU A 90 26.29 50.47 -36.24
N LYS A 91 26.95 49.81 -37.20
CA LYS A 91 27.81 48.65 -36.94
C LYS A 91 28.96 49.01 -36.00
N ILE A 92 29.64 50.12 -36.26
CA ILE A 92 30.74 50.58 -35.43
C ILE A 92 30.28 50.94 -34.01
N LEU A 93 29.11 51.57 -33.87
CA LEU A 93 28.51 51.82 -32.56
C LEU A 93 28.18 50.51 -31.83
N ALA A 94 27.70 49.47 -32.51
CA ALA A 94 27.50 48.14 -31.94
C ALA A 94 28.83 47.48 -31.50
N MET A 95 29.89 47.58 -32.31
CA MET A 95 31.24 47.10 -31.96
C MET A 95 31.80 47.81 -30.72
N LYS A 96 31.57 49.13 -30.61
CA LYS A 96 31.96 49.91 -29.42
C LYS A 96 31.27 49.41 -28.15
N ILE A 97 29.97 49.10 -28.21
CA ILE A 97 29.23 48.57 -27.05
C ILE A 97 29.77 47.19 -26.62
N VAL A 98 30.02 46.27 -27.55
CA VAL A 98 30.53 44.94 -27.19
C VAL A 98 31.99 45.00 -26.73
N SER A 99 32.79 45.91 -27.28
CA SER A 99 34.15 46.17 -26.77
C SER A 99 34.15 46.79 -25.36
N PHE A 100 33.12 47.55 -24.99
CA PHE A 100 32.88 48.03 -23.63
C PHE A 100 32.52 46.89 -22.67
N TRP A 101 31.84 45.85 -23.16
CA TRP A 101 31.66 44.58 -22.42
C TRP A 101 32.89 43.68 -22.46
N GLU A 102 34.03 44.17 -22.97
CA GLU A 102 35.29 43.44 -23.02
C GLU A 102 35.18 42.09 -23.72
N TRP A 103 34.26 41.99 -24.69
CA TRP A 103 33.98 40.77 -25.47
C TRP A 103 33.50 39.57 -24.64
N ASP A 104 32.82 39.81 -23.50
CA ASP A 104 32.23 38.74 -22.69
C ASP A 104 31.05 38.07 -23.41
N LEU A 105 31.27 36.84 -23.88
CA LEU A 105 30.28 36.02 -24.55
C LEU A 105 29.06 35.73 -23.65
N ASN A 106 29.23 35.61 -22.33
CA ASN A 106 28.10 35.35 -21.44
C ASN A 106 27.10 36.51 -21.44
N ILE A 107 27.58 37.75 -21.51
CA ILE A 107 26.72 38.95 -21.58
C ILE A 107 26.01 39.00 -22.93
N LEU A 108 26.73 38.73 -24.02
CA LEU A 108 26.16 38.73 -25.36
C LEU A 108 25.08 37.65 -25.51
N GLU A 109 25.35 36.44 -25.04
CA GLU A 109 24.46 35.28 -25.20
C GLU A 109 23.20 35.35 -24.35
N THR A 110 23.30 35.93 -23.15
CA THR A 110 22.15 36.06 -22.23
C THR A 110 21.28 37.27 -22.52
N ARG A 111 21.85 38.38 -23.03
CA ARG A 111 21.14 39.67 -23.15
C ARG A 111 20.71 40.03 -24.58
N VAL A 112 21.19 39.34 -25.61
CA VAL A 112 20.88 39.63 -27.02
C VAL A 112 20.22 38.42 -27.69
N PRO A 113 19.17 38.58 -28.51
CA PRO A 113 18.57 37.48 -29.29
C PRO A 113 19.56 36.83 -30.27
N ILE A 114 19.52 35.49 -30.42
CA ILE A 114 20.46 34.71 -31.25
C ILE A 114 20.59 35.20 -32.70
N CYS A 115 19.48 35.61 -33.33
CA CYS A 115 19.50 36.15 -34.70
C CYS A 115 20.34 37.45 -34.80
N LEU A 116 20.31 38.30 -33.77
CA LEU A 116 21.12 39.52 -33.72
C LEU A 116 22.58 39.21 -33.36
N GLN A 117 22.84 38.16 -32.58
CA GLN A 117 24.20 37.68 -32.31
C GLN A 117 24.89 37.21 -33.59
N VAL A 118 24.23 36.39 -34.42
CA VAL A 118 24.77 35.92 -35.72
C VAL A 118 25.25 37.10 -36.56
N ILE A 119 24.43 38.15 -36.64
CA ILE A 119 24.70 39.33 -37.46
C ILE A 119 25.84 40.14 -36.90
N PHE A 120 25.90 40.30 -35.57
CA PHE A 120 27.00 40.97 -34.92
C PHE A 120 28.34 40.30 -35.24
N VAL A 121 28.42 38.97 -35.12
CA VAL A 121 29.68 38.26 -35.35
C VAL A 121 30.07 38.25 -36.84
N GLN A 122 29.10 38.14 -37.75
CA GLN A 122 29.34 38.32 -39.19
C GLN A 122 29.82 39.73 -39.53
N ASP A 123 29.27 40.77 -38.88
CA ASP A 123 29.70 42.14 -39.07
C ASP A 123 31.14 42.36 -38.58
N LEU A 124 31.58 41.66 -37.50
CA LEU A 124 32.96 41.70 -37.03
C LEU A 124 33.92 41.06 -38.05
N LEU A 125 33.58 39.88 -38.56
CA LEU A 125 34.38 39.20 -39.60
C LEU A 125 34.47 40.04 -40.88
N GLY A 126 33.37 40.70 -41.26
CA GLY A 126 33.34 41.61 -42.40
C GLY A 126 34.25 42.83 -42.26
N LEU A 127 34.39 43.39 -41.04
CA LEU A 127 35.29 44.53 -40.78
C LEU A 127 36.78 44.18 -40.91
N VAL A 128 37.12 42.89 -40.78
CA VAL A 128 38.49 42.40 -40.69
C VAL A 128 38.93 41.68 -41.98
N SER A 129 38.00 41.47 -42.91
CA SER A 129 38.15 40.67 -44.12
C SER A 129 39.24 41.17 -45.10
N ASN A 130 39.50 42.48 -45.24
CA ASN A 130 40.61 43.07 -46.04
C ASN A 130 41.09 42.20 -47.24
N ASP A 131 40.22 42.00 -48.24
CA ASP A 131 40.40 41.21 -49.48
C ASP A 131 40.31 39.68 -49.38
N ILE A 132 40.14 39.12 -48.18
CA ILE A 132 39.85 37.70 -47.92
C ILE A 132 38.40 37.59 -47.43
N ASN A 133 37.56 36.78 -48.09
CA ASN A 133 36.17 36.60 -47.66
C ASN A 133 36.10 35.74 -46.38
N LEU A 134 36.19 36.36 -45.19
CA LEU A 134 36.13 35.69 -43.88
C LEU A 134 34.70 35.55 -43.32
N ILE A 135 33.67 35.89 -44.11
CA ILE A 135 32.27 35.83 -43.63
C ILE A 135 31.73 34.40 -43.73
N GLU A 136 32.23 33.60 -44.68
CA GLU A 136 31.75 32.25 -44.93
C GLU A 136 32.41 31.24 -43.99
N PHE A 137 31.61 30.37 -43.37
CA PHE A 137 32.10 29.35 -42.44
C PHE A 137 33.16 28.41 -43.08
N GLU A 138 32.96 28.07 -44.35
CA GLU A 138 33.83 27.18 -45.13
C GLU A 138 35.16 27.85 -45.49
N SER A 139 35.18 29.19 -45.61
CA SER A 139 36.38 29.96 -45.93
C SER A 139 37.48 29.81 -44.87
N HIS A 140 37.11 29.65 -43.60
CA HIS A 140 38.06 29.47 -42.50
C HIS A 140 38.83 28.15 -42.60
N SER A 141 38.20 27.12 -43.15
CA SER A 141 38.84 25.81 -43.37
C SER A 141 39.81 25.83 -44.55
N ALA A 142 39.56 26.70 -45.54
CA ALA A 142 40.40 26.86 -46.73
C ALA A 142 41.70 27.66 -46.48
N ILE A 143 41.85 28.29 -45.32
CA ILE A 143 43.09 28.99 -44.94
C ILE A 143 44.16 27.93 -44.65
N GLU A 144 45.19 27.84 -45.49
CA GLU A 144 46.28 26.85 -45.33
C GLU A 144 47.20 27.20 -44.15
N ASP A 145 47.63 28.47 -44.02
CA ASP A 145 48.58 28.92 -43.00
C ASP A 145 48.03 30.10 -42.17
N LEU A 146 47.68 29.80 -40.91
CA LEU A 146 47.15 30.78 -39.95
C LEU A 146 48.23 31.75 -39.43
N SER A 147 49.51 31.44 -39.60
CA SER A 147 50.60 32.28 -39.09
C SER A 147 50.72 33.61 -39.83
N GLN A 148 50.18 33.69 -41.06
CA GLN A 148 50.23 34.87 -41.93
C GLN A 148 49.12 35.89 -41.65
N LEU A 149 48.10 35.50 -40.88
CA LEU A 149 46.97 36.37 -40.55
C LEU A 149 47.36 37.44 -39.53
N LYS A 150 46.74 38.61 -39.61
CA LYS A 150 46.93 39.65 -38.60
C LYS A 150 46.23 39.28 -37.30
N ASP A 151 46.64 39.91 -36.19
CA ASP A 151 46.08 39.63 -34.88
C ASP A 151 44.56 39.90 -34.82
N GLU A 152 44.09 40.96 -35.51
CA GLU A 152 42.67 41.27 -35.60
C GLU A 152 41.86 40.16 -36.30
N GLN A 153 42.45 39.51 -37.31
CA GLN A 153 41.84 38.39 -38.06
C GLN A 153 41.75 37.16 -37.16
N ILE A 154 42.81 36.84 -36.44
CA ILE A 154 42.84 35.71 -35.51
C ILE A 154 41.87 35.93 -34.34
N PHE A 155 41.77 37.15 -33.82
CA PHE A 155 40.80 37.50 -32.79
C PHE A 155 39.36 37.29 -33.25
N ALA A 156 38.99 37.83 -34.43
CA ALA A 156 37.64 37.72 -34.96
C ALA A 156 37.25 36.25 -35.26
N ILE A 157 38.17 35.47 -35.85
CA ILE A 157 37.96 34.04 -36.12
C ILE A 157 37.82 33.24 -34.81
N ALA A 158 38.68 33.50 -33.82
CA ALA A 158 38.61 32.84 -32.51
C ALA A 158 37.29 33.16 -31.79
N LEU A 159 36.86 34.42 -31.79
CA LEU A 159 35.60 34.84 -31.17
C LEU A 159 34.40 34.16 -31.84
N PHE A 160 34.38 34.08 -33.17
CA PHE A 160 33.30 33.42 -33.91
C PHE A 160 33.17 31.93 -33.59
N HIS A 161 34.27 31.19 -33.60
CA HIS A 161 34.23 29.76 -33.33
C HIS A 161 33.98 29.46 -31.84
N ARG A 162 34.47 30.29 -30.92
CA ARG A 162 34.12 30.19 -29.49
C ARG A 162 32.62 30.42 -29.27
N TRP A 163 32.09 31.53 -29.79
CA TRP A 163 30.66 31.88 -29.74
C TRP A 163 29.77 30.77 -30.31
N THR A 164 30.17 30.18 -31.44
CA THR A 164 29.42 29.07 -32.06
C THR A 164 29.25 27.91 -31.08
N LEU A 165 30.31 27.50 -30.37
CA LEU A 165 30.23 26.39 -29.43
C LEU A 165 29.46 26.77 -28.14
N THR A 166 29.67 27.98 -27.61
CA THR A 166 29.06 28.42 -26.34
C THR A 166 27.56 28.69 -26.49
N VAL A 167 27.12 29.26 -27.61
CA VAL A 167 25.69 29.46 -27.91
C VAL A 167 24.92 28.15 -27.96
N ILE A 168 25.50 27.10 -28.57
CA ILE A 168 24.87 25.78 -28.62
C ILE A 168 24.62 25.25 -27.20
N ILE A 169 25.61 25.38 -26.31
CA ILE A 169 25.48 24.95 -24.91
C ILE A 169 24.43 25.79 -24.17
N ASN A 170 24.51 27.11 -24.24
CA ASN A 170 23.66 27.99 -23.45
C ASN A 170 22.21 27.97 -23.91
N TYR A 171 21.96 27.88 -25.23
CA TYR A 171 20.60 27.79 -25.76
C TYR A 171 19.93 26.44 -25.40
N THR A 172 20.65 25.33 -25.52
CA THR A 172 20.13 24.00 -25.16
C THR A 172 19.83 23.88 -23.67
N LEU A 173 20.67 24.46 -22.80
CA LEU A 173 20.41 24.51 -21.36
C LEU A 173 19.26 25.47 -20.99
N SER A 174 19.10 26.58 -21.73
CA SER A 174 18.08 27.61 -21.46
C SER A 174 16.67 27.29 -22.00
N LYS A 175 16.50 26.25 -22.84
CA LYS A 175 15.17 25.78 -23.32
C LYS A 175 14.17 25.50 -22.19
N LYS A 176 14.62 25.36 -20.94
CA LYS A 176 13.77 25.09 -19.78
C LYS A 176 13.13 26.31 -19.10
N SER A 177 13.41 27.56 -19.49
CA SER A 177 12.90 28.72 -18.72
C SER A 177 12.60 30.00 -19.49
N SER A 178 11.64 29.98 -20.43
CA SER A 178 10.87 31.19 -20.75
C SER A 178 9.44 30.87 -21.21
N PHE A 179 8.50 30.87 -20.28
CA PHE A 179 7.08 31.10 -20.59
C PHE A 179 6.89 32.59 -20.87
N THR A 180 7.24 33.04 -22.08
CA THR A 180 6.85 34.36 -22.59
C THR A 180 5.73 34.18 -23.61
N LEU A 181 4.53 34.66 -23.29
CA LEU A 181 3.45 34.82 -24.26
C LEU A 181 3.87 35.91 -25.27
N GLY A 182 4.54 35.51 -26.35
CA GLY A 182 4.92 36.42 -27.45
C GLY A 182 5.44 35.66 -28.68
N PRO A 183 5.15 36.12 -29.91
CA PRO A 183 5.50 35.41 -31.13
C PRO A 183 6.96 35.71 -31.52
N VAL A 184 7.93 34.97 -30.95
CA VAL A 184 9.35 35.04 -31.39
C VAL A 184 10.04 33.66 -31.42
N GLN A 185 9.31 32.55 -31.33
CA GLN A 185 9.95 31.23 -31.11
C GLN A 185 10.30 30.44 -32.39
N ASP A 186 9.63 30.64 -33.52
CA ASP A 186 9.79 29.72 -34.67
C ASP A 186 11.13 29.85 -35.42
N GLY A 187 11.88 30.94 -35.24
CA GLY A 187 13.10 31.18 -36.03
C GLY A 187 14.44 30.76 -35.43
N ASN A 188 14.46 30.47 -34.12
CA ASN A 188 15.72 30.26 -33.40
C ASN A 188 16.20 28.80 -33.50
N GLU A 189 15.30 27.84 -33.73
CA GLU A 189 15.66 26.42 -33.86
C GLU A 189 16.39 26.12 -35.19
N ASP A 190 16.00 26.78 -36.29
CA ASP A 190 16.66 26.62 -37.59
C ASP A 190 18.08 27.21 -37.61
N VAL A 191 18.29 28.33 -36.92
CA VAL A 191 19.63 28.91 -36.76
C VAL A 191 20.51 28.00 -35.92
N LEU A 192 19.98 27.42 -34.84
CA LEU A 192 20.71 26.50 -33.99
C LEU A 192 21.09 25.21 -34.72
N SER A 193 20.18 24.62 -35.48
CA SER A 193 20.46 23.39 -36.24
C SER A 193 21.56 23.60 -37.29
N LYS A 194 21.59 24.77 -37.94
CA LYS A 194 22.68 25.17 -38.86
C LYS A 194 24.01 25.32 -38.12
N LEU A 195 24.03 25.94 -36.94
CA LEU A 195 25.24 26.07 -36.12
C LEU A 195 25.74 24.71 -35.59
N GLU A 196 24.83 23.81 -35.20
CA GLU A 196 25.17 22.45 -34.78
C GLU A 196 25.77 21.62 -35.93
N MET A 197 25.24 21.72 -37.15
CA MET A 197 25.85 21.08 -38.33
C MET A 197 27.27 21.59 -38.61
N GLN A 198 27.57 22.83 -38.23
CA GLN A 198 28.87 23.47 -38.43
C GLN A 198 29.81 23.37 -37.22
N SER A 199 29.40 22.75 -36.11
CA SER A 199 30.19 22.71 -34.87
C SER A 199 31.52 21.98 -35.03
N GLU A 200 31.56 20.90 -35.84
CA GLU A 200 32.79 20.13 -36.09
C GLU A 200 33.88 20.97 -36.77
N LEU A 201 33.49 21.90 -37.64
CA LEU A 201 34.40 22.82 -38.29
C LEU A 201 34.93 23.86 -37.29
N SER A 202 34.08 24.34 -36.37
CA SER A 202 34.52 25.20 -35.25
C SER A 202 35.52 24.50 -34.34
N GLU A 203 35.30 23.22 -34.00
CA GLU A 203 36.22 22.44 -33.18
C GLU A 203 37.61 22.34 -33.85
N LYS A 204 37.64 21.95 -35.13
CA LYS A 204 38.89 21.85 -35.90
C LYS A 204 39.62 23.18 -35.96
N MET A 205 38.89 24.28 -36.17
CA MET A 205 39.49 25.61 -36.27
C MET A 205 40.05 26.08 -34.92
N LEU A 206 39.35 25.89 -33.81
CA LEU A 206 39.87 26.22 -32.48
C LEU A 206 41.11 25.40 -32.13
N LEU A 207 41.17 24.11 -32.48
CA LEU A 207 42.37 23.29 -32.30
C LEU A 207 43.56 23.84 -33.09
N ARG A 208 43.35 24.23 -34.36
CA ARG A 208 44.41 24.87 -35.18
C ARG A 208 44.89 26.19 -34.58
N LEU A 209 44.01 26.97 -33.95
CA LEU A 209 44.39 28.19 -33.25
C LEU A 209 45.23 27.91 -31.98
N LEU A 210 45.02 26.78 -31.32
CA LEU A 210 45.82 26.37 -30.16
C LEU A 210 47.27 26.00 -30.52
N ASP A 211 47.52 25.57 -31.76
CA ASP A 211 48.86 25.20 -32.24
C ASP A 211 49.70 26.42 -32.67
N LEU A 212 49.12 27.62 -32.72
CA LEU A 212 49.81 28.86 -33.11
C LEU A 212 50.80 29.34 -32.04
N LYS A 213 52.05 29.53 -32.45
CA LYS A 213 53.12 30.06 -31.58
C LYS A 213 53.28 31.57 -31.79
N ARG A 214 52.54 32.37 -31.01
CA ARG A 214 52.73 33.82 -30.88
C ARG A 214 53.04 34.22 -29.43
N SER A 215 53.74 35.34 -29.24
CA SER A 215 54.06 35.87 -27.91
C SER A 215 52.88 36.62 -27.28
N SER A 216 52.12 37.36 -28.07
CA SER A 216 50.97 38.17 -27.64
C SER A 216 49.97 38.37 -28.78
N TYR A 217 48.74 38.70 -28.43
CA TYR A 217 47.67 39.03 -29.37
C TYR A 217 47.12 40.43 -29.06
N THR A 218 46.70 41.18 -30.09
CA THR A 218 46.04 42.47 -29.91
C THR A 218 44.51 42.33 -29.98
N ILE A 219 43.83 42.73 -28.92
CA ILE A 219 42.37 42.66 -28.77
C ILE A 219 41.75 44.04 -28.96
N PRO A 220 40.70 44.21 -29.78
CA PRO A 220 40.12 45.53 -30.04
C PRO A 220 39.46 46.13 -28.79
N THR A 221 39.66 47.43 -28.57
CA THR A 221 39.02 48.21 -27.50
C THR A 221 38.06 49.25 -28.10
N ILE A 222 37.32 49.98 -27.28
CA ILE A 222 36.40 51.03 -27.75
C ILE A 222 37.10 52.09 -28.64
N ASN A 223 38.39 52.32 -28.38
CA ASN A 223 39.24 53.27 -29.10
C ASN A 223 39.80 52.74 -30.42
N THR A 224 39.59 51.44 -30.72
CA THR A 224 39.99 50.81 -31.97
C THR A 224 39.07 51.20 -33.13
N PHE A 225 37.81 51.52 -32.85
CA PHE A 225 36.80 51.75 -33.89
C PHE A 225 36.49 53.24 -34.06
N ASP A 226 36.75 53.80 -35.25
CA ASP A 226 36.33 55.16 -35.59
C ASP A 226 35.18 55.14 -36.61
N PRO A 227 34.03 55.78 -36.31
CA PRO A 227 32.90 55.80 -37.23
C PRO A 227 33.23 56.62 -38.50
N PRO A 228 32.68 56.24 -39.66
CA PRO A 228 32.91 56.98 -40.90
C PRO A 228 32.25 58.37 -40.84
N ASN A 229 32.94 59.39 -41.33
CA ASN A 229 32.44 60.77 -41.39
C ASN A 229 32.49 61.29 -42.85
N GLU A 230 31.94 62.47 -43.13
CA GLU A 230 31.92 63.03 -44.50
C GLU A 230 33.32 63.16 -45.13
N LEU A 231 34.34 63.42 -44.31
CA LEU A 231 35.73 63.67 -44.70
C LEU A 231 36.67 62.45 -44.58
N LYS A 232 36.29 61.40 -43.84
CA LYS A 232 37.14 60.23 -43.59
C LYS A 232 36.35 58.93 -43.80
N PRO A 233 36.85 57.99 -44.63
CA PRO A 233 36.25 56.67 -44.71
C PRO A 233 36.41 55.91 -43.39
N LEU A 234 35.68 54.81 -43.25
CA LEU A 234 35.80 53.88 -42.14
C LEU A 234 37.28 53.55 -41.85
N SER A 235 37.73 53.76 -40.62
CA SER A 235 39.11 53.44 -40.20
C SER A 235 39.11 52.74 -38.86
N CYS A 236 39.69 51.54 -38.81
CA CYS A 236 39.93 50.79 -37.57
C CYS A 236 41.42 50.89 -37.20
N HIS A 237 41.71 51.41 -36.02
CA HIS A 237 43.06 51.58 -35.49
C HIS A 237 43.42 50.42 -34.54
N TRP A 238 43.65 49.24 -35.12
CA TRP A 238 43.90 47.99 -34.38
C TRP A 238 45.08 48.07 -33.39
N PHE A 239 46.08 48.91 -33.66
CA PHE A 239 47.21 49.16 -32.75
C PHE A 239 46.84 49.78 -31.40
N LYS A 240 45.63 50.37 -31.27
CA LYS A 240 45.10 50.87 -29.99
C LYS A 240 44.42 49.78 -29.16
N GLY A 241 44.48 48.53 -29.64
CA GLY A 241 43.97 47.36 -28.93
C GLY A 241 44.75 47.04 -27.66
N LEU A 242 44.14 46.26 -26.78
CA LEU A 242 44.74 45.70 -25.59
C LEU A 242 45.69 44.55 -26.00
N THR A 243 46.95 44.62 -25.60
CA THR A 243 47.89 43.51 -25.80
C THR A 243 47.72 42.45 -24.72
N VAL A 244 47.32 41.24 -25.12
CA VAL A 244 47.06 40.11 -24.22
C VAL A 244 48.11 39.02 -24.42
N SER A 245 48.50 38.35 -23.33
CA SER A 245 49.46 37.25 -23.38
C SER A 245 48.91 36.07 -24.16
N SER A 246 49.79 35.30 -24.82
CA SER A 246 49.36 34.08 -25.52
C SER A 246 48.72 33.06 -24.57
N ALA A 247 49.22 32.93 -23.34
CA ALA A 247 48.63 32.04 -22.33
C ALA A 247 47.18 32.42 -21.99
N GLU A 248 46.88 33.72 -21.86
CA GLU A 248 45.54 34.21 -21.53
C GLU A 248 44.56 33.96 -22.69
N PHE A 249 44.96 34.30 -23.91
CA PHE A 249 44.13 34.10 -25.10
C PHE A 249 43.82 32.62 -25.35
N LEU A 250 44.84 31.76 -25.25
CA LEU A 250 44.70 30.32 -25.46
C LEU A 250 43.92 29.65 -24.31
N SER A 251 44.05 30.12 -23.06
CA SER A 251 43.32 29.57 -21.92
C SER A 251 41.80 29.65 -22.10
N GLN A 252 41.30 30.73 -22.70
CA GLN A 252 39.87 30.91 -22.98
C GLN A 252 39.38 30.00 -24.09
N ILE A 253 40.16 29.85 -25.16
CA ILE A 253 39.85 28.91 -26.24
C ILE A 253 39.79 27.49 -25.68
N MET A 254 40.78 27.08 -24.88
CA MET A 254 40.80 25.76 -24.24
C MET A 254 39.61 25.56 -23.30
N TYR A 255 39.24 26.57 -22.53
CA TYR A 255 38.12 26.50 -21.58
C TYR A 255 36.78 26.31 -22.30
N ASP A 256 36.48 27.13 -23.32
CA ASP A 256 35.22 27.05 -24.05
C ASP A 256 35.13 25.76 -24.88
N TYR A 257 36.24 25.33 -25.50
CA TYR A 257 36.33 24.04 -26.20
C TYR A 257 36.09 22.86 -25.25
N ALA A 258 36.76 22.84 -24.09
CA ALA A 258 36.60 21.78 -23.10
C ALA A 258 35.17 21.75 -22.53
N LYS A 259 34.55 22.92 -22.31
CA LYS A 259 33.13 23.03 -21.88
C LYS A 259 32.19 22.42 -22.92
N TYR A 260 32.44 22.64 -24.21
CA TYR A 260 31.67 22.04 -25.29
C TYR A 260 31.87 20.51 -25.36
N LYS A 261 33.10 20.02 -25.25
CA LYS A 261 33.40 18.58 -25.21
C LYS A 261 32.76 17.89 -24.00
N PHE A 262 32.77 18.56 -22.85
CA PHE A 262 32.07 18.13 -21.65
C PHE A 262 30.55 18.03 -21.89
N PHE A 263 29.95 19.04 -22.55
CA PHE A 263 28.54 19.04 -22.93
C PHE A 263 28.18 17.88 -23.90
N LYS A 264 29.06 17.52 -24.83
CA LYS A 264 28.91 16.36 -25.73
C LYS A 264 29.25 15.01 -25.06
N ALA A 265 29.43 14.98 -23.75
CA ALA A 265 29.78 13.79 -22.96
C ALA A 265 31.13 13.14 -23.32
N GLN A 266 32.06 13.88 -23.93
CA GLN A 266 33.43 13.45 -24.25
C GLN A 266 34.38 13.84 -23.10
N TYR A 267 34.19 13.22 -21.94
CA TYR A 267 34.83 13.64 -20.68
C TYR A 267 36.35 13.50 -20.64
N GLU A 268 36.91 12.48 -21.29
CA GLU A 268 38.37 12.25 -21.31
C GLU A 268 39.10 13.37 -22.06
N GLU A 269 38.62 13.71 -23.25
CA GLU A 269 39.16 14.79 -24.07
C GLU A 269 39.00 16.14 -23.36
N ALA A 270 37.80 16.43 -22.84
CA ALA A 270 37.54 17.64 -22.07
C ALA A 270 38.51 17.77 -20.88
N GLY A 271 38.76 16.67 -20.16
CA GLY A 271 39.67 16.63 -19.02
C GLY A 271 41.11 17.01 -19.36
N ILE A 272 41.63 16.61 -20.53
CA ILE A 272 42.98 16.98 -20.98
C ILE A 272 43.09 18.50 -21.15
N TYR A 273 42.11 19.12 -21.80
CA TYR A 273 42.13 20.56 -22.06
C TYR A 273 41.84 21.40 -20.81
N PHE A 274 40.98 20.93 -19.89
CA PHE A 274 40.79 21.59 -18.59
C PHE A 274 42.07 21.56 -17.74
N LYS A 275 42.82 20.45 -17.72
CA LYS A 275 44.12 20.37 -17.02
C LYS A 275 45.15 21.32 -17.63
N LYS A 276 45.30 21.33 -18.96
CA LYS A 276 46.18 22.28 -19.66
C LYS A 276 45.80 23.74 -19.39
N CYS A 277 44.51 24.05 -19.40
CA CYS A 277 44.00 25.38 -19.05
C CYS A 277 44.36 25.76 -17.60
N LYS A 278 44.22 24.82 -16.66
CA LYS A 278 44.60 25.02 -15.25
C LYS A 278 46.10 25.26 -15.07
N GLU A 279 46.95 24.52 -15.78
CA GLU A 279 48.41 24.70 -15.75
C GLU A 279 48.82 26.08 -16.28
N LEU A 280 48.22 26.54 -17.39
CA LEU A 280 48.47 27.86 -17.95
C LEU A 280 48.02 29.00 -17.03
N ASN A 281 46.96 28.79 -16.24
CA ASN A 281 46.41 29.78 -15.33
C ASN A 281 47.19 29.95 -14.01
N MET A 282 48.07 29.01 -13.63
CA MET A 282 48.83 29.10 -12.36
C MET A 282 49.81 30.28 -12.30
N ASN A 283 50.31 30.74 -13.46
CA ASN A 283 51.35 31.78 -13.56
C ASN A 283 50.87 33.02 -14.34
N LEU A 284 49.57 33.17 -14.56
CA LEU A 284 49.01 34.23 -15.41
C LEU A 284 48.79 35.54 -14.63
N THR A 285 49.12 36.68 -15.25
CA THR A 285 48.65 38.00 -14.81
C THR A 285 47.36 38.32 -15.59
N SER A 286 46.23 38.45 -14.89
CA SER A 286 44.93 38.62 -15.54
C SER A 286 44.74 40.03 -16.09
N SER A 287 44.44 40.14 -17.39
CA SER A 287 43.94 41.38 -18.00
C SER A 287 42.41 41.46 -17.90
N SER A 288 41.81 42.56 -18.36
CA SER A 288 40.35 42.70 -18.42
C SER A 288 39.68 41.66 -19.33
N PHE A 289 40.43 41.09 -20.29
CA PHE A 289 39.93 40.06 -21.17
C PHE A 289 39.68 38.73 -20.45
N TYR A 290 40.40 38.41 -19.37
CA TYR A 290 40.27 37.14 -18.63
C TYR A 290 38.90 36.96 -17.95
N LYS A 291 38.08 36.02 -18.44
CA LYS A 291 36.74 35.72 -17.89
C LYS A 291 36.56 34.32 -17.27
N ILE A 292 37.62 33.52 -17.17
CA ILE A 292 37.51 32.14 -16.65
C ILE A 292 37.35 32.17 -15.12
N LYS A 293 36.33 31.51 -14.61
CA LYS A 293 36.16 31.30 -13.16
C LYS A 293 36.94 30.06 -12.71
N LEU A 294 37.92 30.27 -11.84
CA LEU A 294 38.78 29.19 -11.34
C LEU A 294 38.02 28.11 -10.56
N GLU A 295 36.94 28.48 -9.85
CA GLU A 295 36.08 27.53 -9.14
C GLU A 295 35.37 26.56 -10.10
N GLU A 296 34.78 27.08 -11.18
CA GLU A 296 34.11 26.28 -12.20
C GLU A 296 35.10 25.37 -12.93
N LEU A 297 36.29 25.88 -13.28
CA LEU A 297 37.37 25.09 -13.89
C LEU A 297 37.84 23.95 -12.98
N ASN A 298 37.98 24.19 -11.68
CA ASN A 298 38.32 23.15 -10.71
C ASN A 298 37.22 22.08 -10.61
N GLY A 299 35.95 22.49 -10.64
CA GLY A 299 34.82 21.58 -10.67
C GLY A 299 34.82 20.67 -11.91
N PHE A 300 35.06 21.22 -13.10
CA PHE A 300 35.17 20.44 -14.33
C PHE A 300 36.38 19.49 -14.32
N CYS A 301 37.55 19.96 -13.86
CA CYS A 301 38.73 19.11 -13.69
C CYS A 301 38.43 17.90 -12.78
N ALA A 302 37.71 18.12 -11.67
CA ALA A 302 37.35 17.08 -10.73
C ALA A 302 36.30 16.11 -11.31
N ALA A 303 35.33 16.61 -12.08
CA ALA A 303 34.34 15.79 -12.76
C ALA A 303 34.95 14.89 -13.86
N CYS A 304 36.00 15.37 -14.53
CA CYS A 304 36.71 14.62 -15.57
C CYS A 304 37.82 13.69 -15.03
N SER A 305 38.26 13.83 -13.77
CA SER A 305 39.31 13.01 -13.20
C SER A 305 38.74 11.76 -12.51
N SER A 306 39.15 10.57 -12.94
CA SER A 306 38.83 9.30 -12.29
C SER A 306 39.53 9.06 -10.94
N GLU A 307 40.43 9.95 -10.52
CA GLU A 307 41.25 9.79 -9.31
C GLU A 307 40.66 10.57 -8.14
N ILE A 308 39.96 9.86 -7.26
CA ILE A 308 39.55 10.38 -5.97
C ILE A 308 40.75 10.33 -5.02
N THR A 309 41.10 11.47 -4.46
CA THR A 309 42.03 11.54 -3.33
C THR A 309 41.25 11.45 -2.01
N GLU A 310 41.90 10.98 -0.94
CA GLU A 310 41.31 10.91 0.41
C GLU A 310 40.81 12.26 0.95
N ASN A 311 41.22 13.37 0.31
CA ASN A 311 40.81 14.74 0.64
C ASN A 311 39.51 15.22 -0.05
N SER A 312 38.80 14.33 -0.76
CA SER A 312 37.52 14.65 -1.42
C SER A 312 36.34 14.75 -0.44
N SER A 313 35.31 15.54 -0.79
CA SER A 313 34.07 15.64 -0.02
C SER A 313 33.31 14.31 0.07
N LEU A 314 32.53 14.09 1.15
CA LEU A 314 31.73 12.87 1.29
C LEU A 314 30.69 12.75 0.17
N LEU A 315 30.16 13.88 -0.29
CA LEU A 315 29.23 13.91 -1.42
C LEU A 315 29.89 13.36 -2.71
N MET A 316 31.14 13.73 -2.98
CA MET A 316 31.88 13.22 -4.14
C MET A 316 32.19 11.73 -4.02
N GLN A 317 32.59 11.28 -2.82
CA GLN A 317 32.79 9.86 -2.53
C GLN A 317 31.50 9.05 -2.70
N PHE A 318 30.37 9.60 -2.23
CA PHE A 318 29.05 9.00 -2.39
C PHE A 318 28.70 8.84 -3.87
N LEU A 319 28.77 9.92 -4.65
CA LEU A 319 28.44 9.89 -6.09
C LEU A 319 29.32 8.91 -6.85
N TYR A 320 30.62 8.86 -6.55
CA TYR A 320 31.51 7.87 -7.17
C TYR A 320 31.18 6.44 -6.75
N SER A 321 30.84 6.20 -5.48
CA SER A 321 30.42 4.87 -5.04
C SER A 321 29.17 4.40 -5.79
N THR A 322 28.20 5.27 -6.06
CA THR A 322 27.00 4.92 -6.84
C THR A 322 27.34 4.53 -8.28
N GLN A 323 28.37 5.15 -8.88
CA GLN A 323 28.86 4.79 -10.22
C GLN A 323 29.67 3.49 -10.23
N THR A 324 30.32 3.15 -9.11
CA THR A 324 31.21 1.98 -8.97
C THR A 324 30.55 0.84 -8.19
N ASN A 325 29.30 0.50 -8.54
CA ASN A 325 28.52 -0.61 -7.96
C ASN A 325 28.34 -0.54 -6.42
N HIS A 326 28.26 0.66 -5.85
CA HIS A 326 28.01 0.92 -4.42
C HIS A 326 29.12 0.40 -3.50
N ASN A 327 30.36 0.31 -3.98
CA ASN A 327 31.49 -0.12 -3.18
C ASN A 327 31.76 0.87 -2.03
N GLY A 328 31.84 0.36 -0.80
CA GLY A 328 32.13 1.17 0.39
C GLY A 328 30.98 2.08 0.87
N ILE A 329 29.77 1.97 0.29
CA ILE A 329 28.64 2.87 0.58
C ILE A 329 28.28 2.93 2.06
N LEU A 330 28.34 1.80 2.79
CA LEU A 330 28.00 1.77 4.22
C LEU A 330 28.93 2.66 5.04
N ARG A 331 30.24 2.63 4.77
CA ARG A 331 31.22 3.46 5.47
C ARG A 331 30.97 4.95 5.21
N ILE A 332 30.60 5.30 3.98
CA ILE A 332 30.28 6.69 3.59
C ILE A 332 29.02 7.18 4.33
N LEU A 333 27.99 6.33 4.44
CA LEU A 333 26.76 6.68 5.15
C LEU A 333 26.97 6.76 6.67
N GLU A 334 27.82 5.89 7.23
CA GLU A 334 28.23 5.91 8.64
C GLU A 334 28.97 7.22 8.98
N THR A 335 29.93 7.64 8.16
CA THR A 335 30.65 8.91 8.36
C THR A 335 29.75 10.12 8.13
N ASP A 336 28.87 10.06 7.13
CA ASP A 336 27.95 11.15 6.83
C ASP A 336 26.84 11.31 7.89
N ASN A 337 26.47 10.27 8.63
CA ASN A 337 25.58 10.44 9.79
C ASN A 337 26.21 11.32 10.89
N GLN A 338 27.54 11.46 10.92
CA GLN A 338 28.26 12.35 11.83
C GLN A 338 28.50 13.74 11.23
N ILE A 339 28.86 13.82 9.95
CA ILE A 339 29.27 15.06 9.28
C ILE A 339 28.08 15.82 8.66
N MET A 340 27.02 15.09 8.27
CA MET A 340 25.76 15.63 7.73
C MET A 340 25.90 16.42 6.42
N GLU A 341 26.79 15.98 5.52
CA GLU A 341 27.10 16.63 4.25
C GLU A 341 26.18 16.18 3.10
N ILE A 342 25.81 14.90 3.04
CA ILE A 342 25.03 14.33 1.93
C ILE A 342 23.56 14.75 2.07
N PRO A 343 22.95 15.31 1.00
CA PRO A 343 21.52 15.62 0.98
C PRO A 343 20.65 14.37 1.12
N MET A 344 19.57 14.46 1.89
CA MET A 344 18.70 13.31 2.18
C MET A 344 18.07 12.70 0.92
N PHE A 345 17.71 13.51 -0.08
CA PHE A 345 17.09 13.01 -1.32
C PHE A 345 17.99 12.04 -2.09
N LEU A 346 19.32 12.20 -2.03
CA LEU A 346 20.27 11.27 -2.67
C LEU A 346 20.32 9.93 -1.92
N ARG A 347 20.21 9.96 -0.60
CA ARG A 347 20.12 8.76 0.25
C ARG A 347 18.79 8.02 0.04
N ASP A 348 17.69 8.75 -0.16
CA ASP A 348 16.40 8.15 -0.48
C ASP A 348 16.40 7.52 -1.90
N SER A 349 17.04 8.18 -2.89
CA SER A 349 17.26 7.59 -4.22
C SER A 349 18.04 6.29 -4.13
N LEU A 350 19.13 6.27 -3.35
CA LEU A 350 19.93 5.06 -3.14
C LEU A 350 19.10 3.89 -2.60
N GLU A 351 18.20 4.13 -1.63
CA GLU A 351 17.32 3.08 -1.09
C GLU A 351 16.42 2.49 -2.18
N LEU A 352 15.79 3.34 -2.98
CA LEU A 352 14.90 2.94 -4.08
C LEU A 352 15.67 2.22 -5.19
N ASP A 353 16.84 2.74 -5.55
CA ASP A 353 17.71 2.18 -6.58
C ASP A 353 18.19 0.78 -6.17
N LEU A 354 18.67 0.59 -4.94
CA LEU A 354 19.09 -0.72 -4.45
C LEU A 354 17.92 -1.70 -4.29
N ALA A 355 16.77 -1.24 -3.80
CA ALA A 355 15.56 -2.07 -3.71
C ALA A 355 15.10 -2.54 -5.09
N SER A 356 15.10 -1.65 -6.08
CA SER A 356 14.75 -1.98 -7.46
C SER A 356 15.76 -2.94 -8.09
N MET A 357 17.07 -2.70 -7.94
CA MET A 357 18.13 -3.58 -8.47
C MET A 357 18.08 -4.99 -7.89
N LEU A 358 17.73 -5.12 -6.61
CA LEU A 358 17.54 -6.42 -5.95
C LEU A 358 16.28 -7.13 -6.43
N SER A 359 15.16 -6.40 -6.60
CA SER A 359 13.92 -6.98 -7.14
C SER A 359 14.07 -7.48 -8.58
N LEU A 360 14.92 -6.82 -9.36
CA LEU A 360 15.25 -7.18 -10.75
C LEU A 360 16.37 -8.22 -10.86
N GLY A 361 17.00 -8.62 -9.74
CA GLY A 361 18.08 -9.61 -9.71
C GLY A 361 19.41 -9.15 -10.35
N LYS A 362 19.58 -7.85 -10.63
CA LYS A 362 20.81 -7.29 -11.22
C LYS A 362 21.95 -7.12 -10.21
N PHE A 363 21.62 -7.14 -8.93
CA PHE A 363 22.54 -6.94 -7.82
C PHE A 363 22.32 -8.02 -6.76
N THR A 364 23.40 -8.58 -6.21
CA THR A 364 23.36 -9.55 -5.12
C THR A 364 23.94 -8.91 -3.86
N ALA A 365 23.07 -8.45 -2.97
CA ALA A 365 23.43 -7.91 -1.67
C ALA A 365 23.13 -8.91 -0.56
N SER A 366 23.85 -8.82 0.57
CA SER A 366 23.35 -9.42 1.79
C SER A 366 22.04 -8.73 2.20
N ARG A 367 21.06 -9.50 2.70
CA ARG A 367 19.80 -8.94 3.24
C ARG A 367 20.05 -7.90 4.34
N ASP A 368 21.17 -8.06 5.05
CA ASP A 368 21.64 -7.18 6.12
C ASP A 368 22.10 -5.82 5.58
N MET A 369 22.69 -5.74 4.37
CA MET A 369 23.16 -4.47 3.78
C MET A 369 22.03 -3.47 3.56
N LEU A 370 20.88 -3.93 3.04
CA LEU A 370 19.71 -3.07 2.90
C LEU A 370 19.19 -2.59 4.25
N LEU A 371 19.16 -3.46 5.25
CA LEU A 371 18.67 -3.09 6.58
C LEU A 371 19.59 -2.05 7.24
N HIS A 372 20.90 -2.15 7.04
CA HIS A 372 21.91 -1.18 7.48
C HIS A 372 21.67 0.19 6.85
N ILE A 373 21.48 0.25 5.53
CA ILE A 373 21.20 1.51 4.81
C ILE A 373 19.89 2.14 5.30
N HIS A 374 18.81 1.36 5.39
CA HIS A 374 17.53 1.84 5.91
C HIS A 374 17.64 2.36 7.35
N THR A 375 18.43 1.70 8.19
CA THR A 375 18.67 2.09 9.58
C THR A 375 19.45 3.40 9.67
N LEU A 376 20.57 3.51 8.96
CA LEU A 376 21.37 4.74 8.91
C LEU A 376 20.56 5.93 8.40
N ASN A 377 19.73 5.73 7.38
CA ASN A 377 18.86 6.77 6.83
C ASN A 377 17.67 7.10 7.75
N ALA A 378 17.10 6.11 8.46
CA ALA A 378 16.07 6.37 9.47
C ALA A 378 16.62 7.23 10.62
N ILE A 379 17.83 6.92 11.11
CA ILE A 379 18.52 7.73 12.14
C ILE A 379 18.82 9.14 11.60
N ARG A 380 19.27 9.26 10.34
CA ARG A 380 19.53 10.55 9.66
C ARG A 380 18.26 11.40 9.53
N ARG A 381 17.12 10.81 9.17
CA ARG A 381 15.82 11.51 9.08
C ARG A 381 15.38 12.04 10.44
N ALA A 382 15.54 11.22 11.48
CA ALA A 382 15.23 11.60 12.86
C ALA A 382 16.12 12.73 13.39
N SER A 383 17.38 12.84 12.96
CA SER A 383 18.31 13.83 13.48
C SER A 383 18.10 15.26 12.94
N VAL A 384 17.76 15.40 11.65
CA VAL A 384 17.66 16.71 10.99
C VAL A 384 16.35 17.43 11.29
N THR A 385 15.26 16.69 11.47
CA THR A 385 13.91 17.26 11.37
C THR A 385 13.28 17.42 12.75
N SER A 386 12.99 18.65 13.16
CA SER A 386 12.30 18.96 14.43
C SER A 386 10.77 18.81 14.35
N GLY A 387 10.24 18.05 13.39
CA GLY A 387 8.80 17.88 13.15
C GLY A 387 8.28 16.49 13.55
N GLU A 388 7.08 16.44 14.15
CA GLU A 388 6.45 15.22 14.69
C GLU A 388 6.24 14.09 13.66
N ILE A 389 6.00 14.44 12.38
CA ILE A 389 5.59 13.49 11.33
C ILE A 389 6.74 12.56 10.88
N VAL A 390 8.00 13.00 10.99
CA VAL A 390 9.20 12.26 10.52
C VAL A 390 9.89 11.49 11.65
N LEU A 391 9.48 11.71 12.91
CA LEU A 391 9.93 10.92 14.07
C LEU A 391 9.24 9.55 14.16
N LEU A 392 8.24 9.30 13.30
CA LEU A 392 7.63 7.99 13.17
C LEU A 392 8.47 7.17 12.18
N PRO A 393 9.03 6.01 12.60
CA PRO A 393 9.59 5.09 11.63
C PRO A 393 8.50 4.73 10.61
N PRO A 394 8.79 4.67 9.29
CA PRO A 394 7.84 4.17 8.32
C PRO A 394 7.36 2.79 8.79
N GLU A 395 6.07 2.48 8.62
CA GLU A 395 5.49 1.21 9.12
C GLU A 395 6.29 -0.01 8.61
N ASP A 396 6.81 0.10 7.39
CA ASP A 396 7.72 -0.85 6.76
C ASP A 396 9.07 -1.04 7.48
N TYR A 397 9.58 -0.03 8.17
CA TYR A 397 10.86 -0.14 8.88
C TYR A 397 10.74 -0.98 10.14
N VAL A 398 9.68 -0.77 10.93
CA VAL A 398 9.47 -1.56 12.16
C VAL A 398 9.20 -3.02 11.81
N THR A 399 8.44 -3.30 10.73
CA THR A 399 8.25 -4.67 10.25
C THR A 399 9.56 -5.30 9.77
N LYS A 400 10.42 -4.56 9.04
CA LYS A 400 11.75 -5.03 8.64
C LYS A 400 12.65 -5.41 9.82
N ILE A 401 12.59 -4.67 10.94
CA ILE A 401 13.29 -5.05 12.19
C ILE A 401 12.64 -6.30 12.81
N LYS A 402 11.30 -6.37 12.89
CA LYS A 402 10.57 -7.52 13.49
C LYS A 402 10.89 -8.85 12.81
N PHE A 403 10.99 -8.85 11.48
CA PHE A 403 11.14 -10.09 10.70
C PHE A 403 12.59 -10.51 10.45
N ASN A 404 13.58 -9.66 10.78
CA ASN A 404 15.00 -10.00 10.62
C ASN A 404 15.63 -10.39 11.96
N LEU A 405 16.18 -11.60 12.06
CA LEU A 405 16.85 -12.12 13.26
C LEU A 405 18.01 -11.21 13.73
N ARG A 406 18.72 -10.55 12.82
CA ARG A 406 19.82 -9.61 13.11
C ARG A 406 19.38 -8.13 13.15
N GLY A 407 18.07 -7.88 13.04
CA GLY A 407 17.49 -6.54 13.05
C GLY A 407 17.92 -5.69 14.26
N PRO A 408 17.76 -6.19 15.50
CA PRO A 408 18.15 -5.49 16.72
C PRO A 408 19.65 -5.18 16.78
N ASP A 409 20.51 -6.14 16.43
CA ASP A 409 21.96 -5.98 16.51
C ASP A 409 22.48 -4.90 15.55
N ILE A 410 21.94 -4.87 14.33
CA ILE A 410 22.26 -3.85 13.31
C ILE A 410 21.79 -2.47 13.79
N PHE A 411 20.56 -2.40 14.31
CA PHE A 411 20.01 -1.16 14.86
C PHE A 411 20.87 -0.57 15.98
N LEU A 412 21.30 -1.40 16.92
CA LEU A 412 22.14 -1.00 18.04
C LEU A 412 23.54 -0.55 17.59
N LYS A 413 24.14 -1.27 16.64
CA LYS A 413 25.45 -0.92 16.07
C LYS A 413 25.43 0.47 15.42
N ASP A 414 24.43 0.75 14.61
CA ASP A 414 24.31 2.03 13.88
C ASP A 414 23.97 3.19 14.80
N LEU A 415 23.18 2.91 15.83
CA LEU A 415 22.87 3.87 16.88
C LEU A 415 24.12 4.26 17.69
N LYS A 416 24.98 3.29 18.03
CA LYS A 416 26.26 3.54 18.73
C LYS A 416 27.14 4.55 18.01
N LEU A 417 27.25 4.44 16.68
CA LEU A 417 28.07 5.35 15.87
C LEU A 417 27.55 6.80 15.88
N CYS A 418 26.23 6.97 16.00
CA CYS A 418 25.58 8.28 16.06
C CYS A 418 25.63 8.92 17.45
N MET A 419 25.70 8.11 18.52
CA MET A 419 25.73 8.57 19.92
C MET A 419 27.00 9.35 20.32
N GLN A 420 28.07 9.23 19.53
CA GLN A 420 29.32 10.00 19.69
C GLN A 420 29.12 11.52 19.52
N ILE A 421 28.00 11.95 18.93
CA ILE A 421 27.67 13.35 18.70
C ILE A 421 27.15 14.00 20.00
N LYS A 422 27.80 15.10 20.42
CA LYS A 422 27.54 15.77 21.70
C LYS A 422 26.38 16.77 21.69
N ASP A 423 25.67 16.94 20.57
CA ASP A 423 24.56 17.89 20.48
C ASP A 423 23.32 17.43 21.29
N LYS A 424 22.82 18.30 22.16
CA LYS A 424 21.65 18.05 23.01
C LYS A 424 20.35 17.93 22.21
N LYS A 425 20.18 18.73 21.15
CA LYS A 425 18.97 18.68 20.32
C LYS A 425 18.91 17.38 19.53
N PHE A 426 20.03 17.00 18.94
CA PHE A 426 20.24 15.72 18.26
C PHE A 426 19.91 14.52 19.15
N ARG A 427 20.48 14.47 20.37
CA ARG A 427 20.22 13.37 21.33
C ARG A 427 18.75 13.28 21.75
N LYS A 428 18.08 14.42 21.95
CA LYS A 428 16.63 14.43 22.27
C LYS A 428 15.80 13.86 21.12
N ASN A 429 16.09 14.22 19.87
CA ASN A 429 15.36 13.73 18.72
C ASN A 429 15.56 12.22 18.51
N ILE A 430 16.79 11.72 18.68
CA ILE A 430 17.08 10.29 18.64
C ILE A 430 16.36 9.56 19.76
N LYS A 431 16.36 10.09 20.99
CA LYS A 431 15.60 9.51 22.11
C LYS A 431 14.12 9.32 21.76
N MET A 432 13.48 10.33 21.18
CA MET A 432 12.07 10.24 20.74
C MET A 432 11.87 9.21 19.63
N PHE A 433 12.77 9.17 18.65
CA PHE A 433 12.72 8.18 17.57
C PHE A 433 12.86 6.74 18.09
N VAL A 434 13.83 6.48 18.97
CA VAL A 434 14.04 5.15 19.58
C VAL A 434 12.83 4.76 20.42
N CYS A 435 12.27 5.70 21.21
CA CYS A 435 11.01 5.49 21.93
C CYS A 435 9.89 5.01 20.99
N ASN A 436 9.69 5.70 19.87
CA ASN A 436 8.64 5.36 18.89
C ASN A 436 8.88 3.99 18.24
N VAL A 437 10.13 3.62 17.96
CA VAL A 437 10.49 2.28 17.46
C VAL A 437 10.16 1.22 18.51
N LEU A 438 10.57 1.42 19.76
CA LEU A 438 10.32 0.47 20.85
C LEU A 438 8.83 0.29 21.14
N LEU A 439 8.03 1.37 21.14
CA LEU A 439 6.58 1.29 21.34
C LEU A 439 5.85 0.49 20.25
N LYS A 440 6.37 0.44 19.02
CA LYS A 440 5.79 -0.31 17.90
C LYS A 440 6.32 -1.74 17.77
N CYS A 441 7.38 -2.10 18.49
CA CYS A 441 8.00 -3.44 18.48
C CYS A 441 7.31 -4.41 19.46
N PRO A 442 7.33 -5.73 19.21
CA PRO A 442 6.81 -6.71 20.16
C PRO A 442 7.64 -6.68 21.45
N LYS A 443 7.00 -6.80 22.62
CA LYS A 443 7.68 -6.66 23.92
C LYS A 443 8.84 -7.63 24.15
N ASN A 444 8.86 -8.81 23.51
CA ASN A 444 10.01 -9.73 23.58
C ASN A 444 11.26 -9.11 22.96
N LEU A 445 11.11 -8.50 21.78
CA LEU A 445 12.18 -7.79 21.09
C LEU A 445 12.59 -6.53 21.86
N VAL A 446 11.63 -5.82 22.47
CA VAL A 446 11.90 -4.68 23.35
C VAL A 446 12.72 -5.12 24.56
N LYS A 447 12.37 -6.25 25.20
CA LYS A 447 13.15 -6.84 26.29
C LYS A 447 14.55 -7.22 25.85
N ASP A 448 14.72 -7.76 24.64
CA ASP A 448 16.04 -8.09 24.09
C ASP A 448 16.90 -6.84 23.82
N ILE A 449 16.30 -5.78 23.28
CA ILE A 449 16.96 -4.50 23.01
C ILE A 449 17.28 -3.75 24.31
N LEU A 450 16.43 -3.85 25.34
CA LEU A 450 16.60 -3.20 26.64
C LEU A 450 17.42 -4.03 27.66
N LYS A 451 18.08 -5.13 27.25
CA LYS A 451 18.97 -5.89 28.16
C LYS A 451 20.12 -5.02 28.66
N ASP A 452 20.59 -5.34 29.86
CA ASP A 452 21.67 -4.61 30.58
C ASP A 452 23.01 -4.55 29.82
N ASP A 453 23.17 -5.33 28.75
CA ASP A 453 24.42 -5.41 27.96
C ASP A 453 24.62 -4.21 26.99
N HIS A 454 23.62 -3.34 26.80
CA HIS A 454 23.67 -2.24 25.82
C HIS A 454 23.82 -0.85 26.48
N GLU A 455 25.07 -0.41 26.66
CA GLU A 455 25.42 0.88 27.25
C GLU A 455 24.80 2.09 26.52
N GLU A 456 24.60 1.99 25.20
CA GLU A 456 24.10 3.09 24.36
C GLU A 456 22.66 3.49 24.70
N ILE A 457 21.81 2.51 24.98
CA ILE A 457 20.41 2.73 25.35
C ILE A 457 20.31 3.28 26.77
N ARG A 458 21.20 2.82 27.66
CA ARG A 458 21.30 3.33 29.03
C ARG A 458 21.71 4.80 29.06
N GLU A 459 22.62 5.22 28.18
CA GLU A 459 23.00 6.64 28.03
C GLU A 459 21.84 7.52 27.50
N LEU A 460 20.95 6.96 26.66
CA LEU A 460 19.81 7.68 26.05
C LEU A 460 18.61 7.85 27.00
N PHE A 461 18.20 6.78 27.66
CA PHE A 461 16.97 6.73 28.46
C PHE A 461 17.23 6.92 29.96
N GLY A 462 18.37 6.46 30.47
CA GLY A 462 18.58 6.36 31.92
C GLY A 462 17.75 5.24 32.55
N ASP A 463 18.12 4.83 33.76
CA ASP A 463 17.58 3.62 34.40
C ASP A 463 16.08 3.74 34.71
N GLU A 464 15.59 4.94 35.06
CA GLU A 464 14.17 5.18 35.37
C GLU A 464 13.25 5.02 34.15
N ASP A 465 13.64 5.56 32.98
CA ASP A 465 12.86 5.46 31.75
C ASP A 465 12.84 4.03 31.22
N ILE A 466 13.95 3.29 31.35
CA ILE A 466 14.03 1.87 30.98
C ILE A 466 13.08 1.05 31.85
N HIS A 467 13.04 1.31 33.16
CA HIS A 467 12.08 0.68 34.05
C HIS A 467 10.63 1.00 33.67
N GLN A 468 10.32 2.25 33.30
CA GLN A 468 8.97 2.62 32.84
C GLN A 468 8.58 1.89 31.54
N LEU A 469 9.48 1.79 30.57
CA LEU A 469 9.24 1.09 29.30
C LEU A 469 9.02 -0.42 29.49
N LEU A 470 9.70 -1.04 30.46
CA LEU A 470 9.50 -2.45 30.82
C LEU A 470 8.18 -2.70 31.58
N MET A 471 7.66 -1.69 32.29
CA MET A 471 6.46 -1.78 33.13
C MET A 471 5.14 -1.49 32.39
N LEU A 472 5.17 -1.09 31.11
CA LEU A 472 3.95 -0.87 30.32
C LEU A 472 3.05 -2.13 30.34
N PRO A 473 1.72 -2.01 30.51
CA PRO A 473 0.80 -3.15 30.66
C PRO A 473 0.78 -4.03 29.41
N GLU A 474 0.84 -5.36 29.56
CA GLU A 474 0.57 -6.32 28.48
C GLU A 474 -0.84 -6.06 27.91
N ASP A 475 -1.04 -6.13 26.60
CA ASP A 475 -2.37 -5.95 25.97
C ASP A 475 -3.41 -6.98 26.49
N ILE A 476 -2.96 -7.99 27.23
CA ILE A 476 -3.80 -8.96 27.94
C ILE A 476 -3.25 -9.05 29.37
N PRO A 477 -3.99 -8.61 30.40
CA PRO A 477 -3.58 -8.84 31.78
C PRO A 477 -3.65 -10.34 32.05
N THR A 478 -2.50 -10.99 32.16
CA THR A 478 -2.40 -12.33 32.73
C THR A 478 -2.64 -12.24 34.24
N VAL A 479 -3.91 -12.08 34.63
CA VAL A 479 -4.31 -12.23 36.02
C VAL A 479 -4.11 -13.70 36.37
N ASN A 480 -2.95 -14.02 36.92
CA ASN A 480 -2.67 -15.33 37.47
C ASN A 480 -3.46 -15.45 38.78
N ILE A 481 -4.74 -15.80 38.67
CA ILE A 481 -5.56 -16.14 39.82
C ILE A 481 -4.99 -17.44 40.37
N ASP A 482 -4.13 -17.31 41.38
CA ASP A 482 -3.50 -18.42 42.07
C ASP A 482 -4.57 -19.20 42.89
N MET A 483 -5.35 -20.03 42.20
CA MET A 483 -6.38 -20.91 42.77
C MET A 483 -5.78 -21.89 43.80
N SER A 484 -4.46 -22.10 43.78
CA SER A 484 -3.74 -22.93 44.74
C SER A 484 -3.87 -22.44 46.19
N LYS A 485 -3.98 -21.12 46.41
CA LYS A 485 -4.14 -20.54 47.76
C LYS A 485 -5.48 -20.83 48.41
N ARG A 486 -6.55 -21.05 47.62
CA ARG A 486 -7.85 -21.52 48.14
C ARG A 486 -7.82 -23.01 48.48
N LEU A 487 -7.12 -23.82 47.69
CA LEU A 487 -6.96 -25.27 47.90
C LEU A 487 -6.14 -25.61 49.16
N ASN A 488 -5.11 -24.80 49.45
CA ASN A 488 -4.21 -24.99 50.60
C ASN A 488 -4.88 -24.81 51.99
N ARG A 489 -6.14 -24.39 52.06
CA ARG A 489 -6.90 -24.33 53.32
C ARG A 489 -7.40 -25.71 53.81
N LEU A 490 -7.26 -26.77 53.01
CA LEU A 490 -7.62 -28.15 53.38
C LEU A 490 -6.38 -29.02 53.68
N LYS A 491 -5.43 -28.49 54.47
CA LYS A 491 -4.37 -29.32 55.05
C LYS A 491 -5.00 -30.29 56.06
N ILE A 492 -4.68 -31.60 55.94
CA ILE A 492 -5.06 -32.59 56.96
C ILE A 492 -4.25 -32.24 58.20
N THR A 493 -4.88 -31.60 59.18
CA THR A 493 -4.43 -31.73 60.56
C THR A 493 -4.82 -33.15 61.00
N GLN A 494 -3.88 -33.92 61.55
CA GLN A 494 -4.18 -35.19 62.18
C GLN A 494 -5.18 -34.95 63.32
N ILE A 495 -6.47 -35.18 63.05
CA ILE A 495 -7.53 -35.13 64.05
C ILE A 495 -7.80 -36.59 64.43
N ASN A 496 -7.82 -36.91 65.73
CA ASN A 496 -7.92 -38.28 66.28
C ASN A 496 -9.23 -39.05 65.93
N ASN A 497 -10.16 -38.43 65.20
CA ASN A 497 -11.45 -39.04 64.85
C ASN A 497 -11.38 -39.68 63.45
N THR A 498 -11.46 -41.01 63.40
CA THR A 498 -11.39 -41.82 62.18
C THR A 498 -12.48 -41.45 61.17
N ASN A 499 -13.68 -41.07 61.60
CA ASN A 499 -14.77 -40.67 60.71
C ASN A 499 -14.52 -39.31 60.04
N VAL A 500 -13.89 -38.37 60.75
CA VAL A 500 -13.51 -37.05 60.21
C VAL A 500 -12.34 -37.19 59.24
N GLN A 501 -11.36 -38.06 59.54
CA GLN A 501 -10.28 -38.37 58.61
C GLN A 501 -10.80 -39.01 57.33
N LYS A 502 -11.76 -39.95 57.42
CA LYS A 502 -12.45 -40.54 56.25
C LYS A 502 -13.14 -39.47 55.41
N LEU A 503 -13.88 -38.55 56.03
CA LEU A 503 -14.57 -37.47 55.32
C LEU A 503 -13.59 -36.48 54.65
N LEU A 504 -12.49 -36.14 55.31
CA LEU A 504 -11.43 -35.30 54.72
C LEU A 504 -10.71 -35.99 53.56
N LEU A 505 -10.45 -37.30 53.66
CA LEU A 505 -9.89 -38.10 52.57
C LEU A 505 -10.85 -38.17 51.38
N LYS A 506 -12.15 -38.39 51.62
CA LYS A 506 -13.19 -38.36 50.58
C LYS A 506 -13.26 -37.00 49.88
N ASN A 507 -13.23 -35.90 50.64
CA ASN A 507 -13.22 -34.53 50.09
C ASN A 507 -11.95 -34.25 49.27
N LYS A 508 -10.80 -34.74 49.70
CA LYS A 508 -9.55 -34.64 48.92
C LYS A 508 -9.58 -35.44 47.64
N ILE A 509 -10.11 -36.66 47.67
CA ILE A 509 -10.31 -37.47 46.46
C ILE A 509 -11.26 -36.76 45.48
N SER A 510 -12.27 -36.04 45.97
CA SER A 510 -13.14 -35.24 45.11
C SER A 510 -12.39 -34.12 44.39
N ILE A 511 -11.44 -33.45 45.06
CA ILE A 511 -10.73 -32.26 44.54
C ILE A 511 -9.49 -32.62 43.71
N GLU A 512 -8.82 -33.74 43.99
CA GLU A 512 -7.56 -34.13 43.36
C GLU A 512 -7.76 -34.70 41.95
N TYR A 513 -6.97 -34.28 40.96
CA TYR A 513 -7.04 -34.81 39.59
C TYR A 513 -5.77 -35.54 39.12
N ASP A 514 -4.72 -35.60 39.95
CA ASP A 514 -3.51 -36.38 39.67
C ASP A 514 -3.73 -37.87 40.03
N SER A 515 -3.57 -38.77 39.06
CA SER A 515 -3.80 -40.20 39.23
C SER A 515 -2.84 -40.87 40.22
N SER A 516 -1.59 -40.39 40.29
CA SER A 516 -0.60 -40.93 41.24
C SER A 516 -0.99 -40.61 42.69
N ASN A 517 -1.46 -39.39 42.94
CA ASN A 517 -1.98 -38.96 44.24
C ASN A 517 -3.32 -39.62 44.56
N LEU A 518 -4.22 -39.76 43.58
CA LEU A 518 -5.49 -40.48 43.74
C LEU A 518 -5.26 -41.93 44.16
N ARG A 519 -4.29 -42.62 43.55
CA ARG A 519 -3.91 -43.98 43.92
C ARG A 519 -3.42 -44.05 45.38
N ASN A 520 -2.58 -43.10 45.80
CA ASN A 520 -2.08 -43.03 47.18
C ASN A 520 -3.20 -42.73 48.20
N LEU A 521 -4.10 -41.80 47.88
CA LEU A 521 -5.25 -41.44 48.72
C LEU A 521 -6.25 -42.60 48.84
N LEU A 522 -6.51 -43.32 47.75
CA LEU A 522 -7.36 -44.51 47.75
C LEU A 522 -6.73 -45.68 48.51
N GLN A 523 -5.40 -45.84 48.47
CA GLN A 523 -4.71 -46.81 49.32
C GLN A 523 -4.81 -46.47 50.81
N GLN A 524 -4.73 -45.19 51.17
CA GLN A 524 -4.92 -44.75 52.56
C GLN A 524 -6.36 -44.99 53.02
N LEU A 525 -7.35 -44.70 52.17
CA LEU A 525 -8.76 -44.96 52.46
C LEU A 525 -9.06 -46.46 52.58
N HIS A 526 -8.53 -47.29 51.67
CA HIS A 526 -8.71 -48.75 51.70
C HIS A 526 -8.03 -49.42 52.90
N LYS A 527 -6.94 -48.85 53.43
CA LYS A 527 -6.32 -49.32 54.69
C LYS A 527 -7.14 -48.97 55.93
N MET A 528 -8.02 -47.97 55.85
CA MET A 528 -8.88 -47.50 56.96
C MET A 528 -10.30 -48.08 56.93
N ASP A 529 -10.74 -48.63 55.80
CA ASP A 529 -12.03 -49.29 55.60
C ASP A 529 -11.86 -50.81 55.56
N MET A 530 -12.40 -51.50 56.58
CA MET A 530 -12.54 -52.97 56.59
C MET A 530 -13.92 -53.42 56.05
N ASP A 531 -14.74 -52.50 55.52
CA ASP A 531 -16.10 -52.81 55.09
C ASP A 531 -16.18 -53.25 53.61
N PRO A 532 -16.80 -54.41 53.31
CA PRO A 532 -17.00 -54.91 51.95
C PRO A 532 -18.12 -54.17 51.17
N MET A 533 -18.74 -53.15 51.78
CA MET A 533 -19.96 -52.47 51.32
C MET A 533 -19.75 -51.01 50.89
N PHE A 534 -18.50 -50.61 50.61
CA PHE A 534 -18.19 -49.27 50.12
C PHE A 534 -18.70 -49.07 48.68
N SER A 535 -19.56 -48.07 48.46
CA SER A 535 -20.01 -47.67 47.12
C SER A 535 -19.31 -46.37 46.69
N ILE A 536 -18.87 -46.28 45.42
CA ILE A 536 -18.32 -45.04 44.86
C ILE A 536 -19.29 -43.85 45.01
N LEU A 537 -20.59 -44.14 45.05
CA LEU A 537 -21.66 -43.15 45.25
C LEU A 537 -21.58 -42.47 46.63
N ASP A 538 -20.84 -43.04 47.59
CA ASP A 538 -20.61 -42.46 48.93
C ASP A 538 -19.50 -41.40 48.95
N ILE A 539 -18.81 -41.15 47.83
CA ILE A 539 -17.85 -40.05 47.64
C ILE A 539 -18.53 -38.88 46.93
N ASN A 540 -19.16 -39.15 45.78
CA ASN A 540 -19.90 -38.16 45.02
C ASN A 540 -21.06 -38.85 44.28
N TYR A 541 -22.29 -38.37 44.53
CA TYR A 541 -23.51 -38.92 43.91
C TYR A 541 -23.62 -38.60 42.40
N GLU A 542 -22.86 -37.63 41.90
CA GLU A 542 -22.84 -37.21 40.49
C GLU A 542 -21.91 -38.06 39.62
N TRP A 543 -21.06 -38.88 40.23
CA TRP A 543 -20.13 -39.76 39.53
C TRP A 543 -20.83 -40.98 38.95
N GLN A 544 -21.20 -40.87 37.67
CA GLN A 544 -21.91 -41.92 36.93
C GLN A 544 -21.06 -42.51 35.80
N VAL A 545 -20.76 -43.81 35.91
CA VAL A 545 -20.09 -44.60 34.86
C VAL A 545 -21.12 -45.11 33.84
N PRO A 546 -20.81 -45.21 32.54
CA PRO A 546 -21.75 -45.77 31.56
C PRO A 546 -22.16 -47.20 31.91
N LEU A 547 -23.44 -47.54 31.72
CA LEU A 547 -24.03 -48.85 32.07
C LEU A 547 -23.24 -50.07 31.53
N PRO A 548 -22.72 -50.08 30.27
CA PRO A 548 -21.92 -51.21 29.76
C PRO A 548 -20.59 -51.41 30.48
N LEU A 549 -19.97 -50.31 30.95
CA LEU A 549 -18.75 -50.35 31.75
C LEU A 549 -19.07 -50.73 33.19
N GLN A 550 -20.14 -50.16 33.75
CA GLN A 550 -20.57 -50.42 35.12
C GLN A 550 -20.91 -51.91 35.33
N SER A 551 -21.62 -52.55 34.40
CA SER A 551 -21.98 -53.97 34.51
C SER A 551 -20.77 -54.90 34.54
N LEU A 552 -19.72 -54.60 33.75
CA LEU A 552 -18.48 -55.37 33.71
C LEU A 552 -17.57 -55.07 34.92
N LEU A 553 -17.56 -53.83 35.41
CA LEU A 553 -16.78 -53.43 36.57
C LEU A 553 -17.37 -53.98 37.87
N ILE A 554 -18.70 -54.11 37.97
CA ILE A 554 -19.37 -54.77 39.12
C ILE A 554 -18.94 -56.23 39.25
N GLY A 555 -18.74 -56.93 38.13
CA GLY A 555 -18.30 -58.33 38.08
C GLY A 555 -16.85 -58.59 38.51
N LEU A 556 -16.04 -57.54 38.78
CA LEU A 556 -14.69 -57.68 39.30
C LEU A 556 -14.68 -57.80 40.84
N PRO A 557 -13.72 -58.56 41.42
CA PRO A 557 -13.56 -58.65 42.87
C PRO A 557 -13.30 -57.26 43.47
N ASN A 558 -13.92 -56.99 44.63
CA ASN A 558 -13.77 -55.70 45.31
C ASN A 558 -12.31 -55.49 45.74
N GLY A 559 -11.68 -54.45 45.20
CA GLY A 559 -10.28 -54.11 45.49
C GLY A 559 -9.93 -52.72 44.95
N LEU A 560 -8.78 -52.20 45.40
CA LEU A 560 -8.25 -50.88 45.03
C LEU A 560 -8.35 -50.58 43.53
N PHE A 561 -8.04 -51.58 42.70
CA PHE A 561 -8.09 -51.49 41.24
C PHE A 561 -9.49 -51.10 40.70
N LYS A 562 -10.55 -51.76 41.19
CA LYS A 562 -11.94 -51.52 40.76
C LYS A 562 -12.36 -50.08 41.08
N TYR A 563 -12.00 -49.59 42.27
CA TYR A 563 -12.32 -48.22 42.71
C TYR A 563 -11.53 -47.17 41.94
N LEU A 564 -10.23 -47.41 41.70
CA LEU A 564 -9.36 -46.49 40.95
C LEU A 564 -9.88 -46.29 39.51
N VAL A 565 -10.15 -47.38 38.78
CA VAL A 565 -10.64 -47.30 37.39
C VAL A 565 -12.01 -46.61 37.31
N ILE A 566 -12.92 -46.90 38.25
CA ILE A 566 -14.23 -46.23 38.30
C ILE A 566 -14.08 -44.73 38.56
N ILE A 567 -13.21 -44.32 39.48
CA ILE A 567 -12.98 -42.91 39.82
C ILE A 567 -12.31 -42.17 38.66
N LEU A 568 -11.33 -42.77 37.98
CA LEU A 568 -10.69 -42.18 36.81
C LEU A 568 -11.69 -41.97 35.66
N ILE A 569 -12.59 -42.92 35.41
CA ILE A 569 -13.66 -42.79 34.39
C ILE A 569 -14.71 -41.75 34.81
N ALA A 570 -15.06 -41.68 36.10
CA ALA A 570 -16.01 -40.67 36.58
C ALA A 570 -15.43 -39.25 36.51
N LYS A 571 -14.16 -39.06 36.88
CA LYS A 571 -13.45 -37.78 36.79
C LYS A 571 -13.17 -37.35 35.36
N SER A 572 -12.88 -38.29 34.45
CA SER A 572 -12.76 -37.93 33.04
C SER A 572 -14.07 -37.40 32.47
N LYS A 573 -15.22 -37.96 32.86
CA LYS A 573 -16.54 -37.41 32.51
C LYS A 573 -16.84 -36.05 33.13
N GLU A 574 -16.40 -35.82 34.36
CA GLU A 574 -16.47 -34.51 35.00
C GLU A 574 -15.66 -33.47 34.20
N MET A 575 -14.45 -33.84 33.76
CA MET A 575 -13.60 -33.00 32.91
C MET A 575 -14.21 -32.72 31.53
N ILE A 576 -14.88 -33.70 30.92
CA ILE A 576 -15.63 -33.51 29.67
C ILE A 576 -16.73 -32.46 29.86
N LYS A 577 -17.46 -32.48 30.99
CA LYS A 577 -18.48 -31.45 31.29
C LYS A 577 -17.88 -30.05 31.46
N LEU A 578 -16.61 -29.96 31.86
CA LEU A 578 -15.85 -28.71 32.00
C LEU A 578 -15.13 -28.28 30.71
N ASN A 579 -15.29 -29.04 29.61
CA ASN A 579 -14.58 -28.86 28.33
C ASN A 579 -13.04 -28.98 28.42
N ASP A 580 -12.51 -29.66 29.44
CA ASP A 580 -11.07 -29.96 29.57
C ASP A 580 -10.76 -31.35 29.00
N PHE A 581 -10.66 -31.42 27.67
CA PHE A 581 -10.51 -32.68 26.94
C PHE A 581 -9.12 -33.31 27.12
N GLU A 582 -8.06 -32.51 27.26
CA GLU A 582 -6.69 -33.04 27.43
C GLU A 582 -6.53 -33.77 28.76
N ARG A 583 -7.04 -33.20 29.87
CA ARG A 583 -7.02 -33.89 31.16
C ARG A 583 -7.93 -35.12 31.17
N ALA A 584 -9.10 -35.04 30.54
CA ALA A 584 -9.99 -36.20 30.40
C ALA A 584 -9.30 -37.38 29.69
N LYS A 585 -8.58 -37.10 28.58
CA LYS A 585 -7.80 -38.11 27.85
C LYS A 585 -6.67 -38.69 28.69
N LEU A 586 -5.95 -37.86 29.46
CA LEU A 586 -4.88 -38.32 30.34
C LEU A 586 -5.41 -39.30 31.41
N LEU A 587 -6.51 -38.94 32.07
CA LEU A 587 -7.17 -39.80 33.07
C LEU A 587 -7.66 -41.13 32.46
N LEU A 588 -8.19 -41.11 31.24
CA LEU A 588 -8.61 -42.33 30.53
C LEU A 588 -7.43 -43.20 30.08
N ARG A 589 -6.31 -42.60 29.66
CA ARG A 589 -5.06 -43.32 29.35
C ARG A 589 -4.49 -43.98 30.59
N GLU A 590 -4.52 -43.30 31.72
CA GLU A 590 -4.09 -43.88 32.99
C GLU A 590 -4.99 -45.04 33.42
N ALA A 591 -6.32 -44.89 33.28
CA ALA A 591 -7.25 -46.00 33.49
C ALA A 591 -6.95 -47.20 32.55
N GLU A 592 -6.59 -46.93 31.29
CA GLU A 592 -6.15 -47.96 30.34
C GLU A 592 -4.86 -48.65 30.83
N THR A 593 -3.86 -47.90 31.31
CA THR A 593 -2.59 -48.47 31.79
C THR A 593 -2.77 -49.39 32.99
N GLU A 594 -3.66 -49.05 33.93
CA GLU A 594 -3.98 -49.91 35.07
C GLU A 594 -4.62 -51.22 34.60
N THR A 595 -5.40 -51.22 33.51
CA THR A 595 -5.99 -52.46 32.96
C THR A 595 -4.98 -53.38 32.26
N LYS A 596 -3.78 -52.90 31.89
CA LYS A 596 -2.73 -53.70 31.22
C LYS A 596 -2.01 -54.68 32.15
N ILE A 597 -2.20 -54.54 33.47
CA ILE A 597 -1.50 -55.35 34.48
C ILE A 597 -1.97 -56.82 34.48
N ASN A 598 -3.17 -57.12 33.95
CA ASN A 598 -3.74 -58.48 33.90
C ASN A 598 -4.29 -58.84 32.51
N ASN A 599 -3.87 -59.97 31.95
CA ASN A 599 -4.25 -60.45 30.61
C ASN A 599 -5.59 -61.23 30.53
N ASN A 600 -6.46 -61.11 31.53
CA ASN A 600 -7.74 -61.82 31.54
C ASN A 600 -8.72 -61.19 30.51
N ILE A 601 -9.54 -62.02 29.86
CA ILE A 601 -10.54 -61.65 28.84
C ILE A 601 -11.49 -60.55 29.34
N MET A 602 -11.82 -60.52 30.64
CA MET A 602 -12.64 -59.45 31.20
C MET A 602 -11.91 -58.09 31.20
N TYR A 603 -10.60 -58.09 31.44
CA TYR A 603 -9.77 -56.87 31.44
C TYR A 603 -9.55 -56.35 30.02
N SER A 604 -9.41 -57.23 29.02
CA SER A 604 -9.34 -56.82 27.61
C SER A 604 -10.65 -56.20 27.12
N LYS A 605 -11.81 -56.72 27.55
CA LYS A 605 -13.13 -56.10 27.28
C LYS A 605 -13.28 -54.73 27.94
N ILE A 606 -12.86 -54.57 29.19
CA ILE A 606 -12.87 -53.29 29.90
C ILE A 606 -11.93 -52.28 29.21
N ARG A 607 -10.73 -52.71 28.82
CA ARG A 607 -9.78 -51.89 28.08
C ARG A 607 -10.37 -51.40 26.77
N GLN A 608 -11.03 -52.26 26.02
CA GLN A 608 -11.68 -51.88 24.76
C GLN A 608 -12.78 -50.84 24.97
N LEU A 609 -13.59 -50.97 26.04
CA LEU A 609 -14.62 -49.99 26.38
C LEU A 609 -14.01 -48.64 26.81
N ILE A 610 -12.90 -48.64 27.57
CA ILE A 610 -12.16 -47.42 27.93
C ILE A 610 -11.59 -46.74 26.68
N LEU A 611 -11.05 -47.52 25.72
CA LEU A 611 -10.56 -46.99 24.45
C LEU A 611 -11.68 -46.32 23.64
N TRP A 612 -12.90 -46.86 23.66
CA TRP A 612 -14.06 -46.22 23.03
C TRP A 612 -14.51 -44.96 23.74
N GLU A 613 -14.46 -44.90 25.08
CA GLU A 613 -14.70 -43.66 25.82
C GLU A 613 -13.60 -42.61 25.53
N GLY A 614 -12.34 -43.03 25.37
CA GLY A 614 -11.25 -42.17 24.89
C GLY A 614 -11.51 -41.63 23.49
N LEU A 615 -11.92 -42.49 22.55
CA LEU A 615 -12.34 -42.09 21.21
C LEU A 615 -13.51 -41.09 21.26
N TYR A 616 -14.49 -41.32 22.14
CA TYR A 616 -15.60 -40.40 22.35
C TYR A 616 -15.15 -39.03 22.84
N THR A 617 -14.19 -38.96 23.77
CA THR A 617 -13.63 -37.66 24.21
C THR A 617 -12.94 -36.89 23.10
N GLU A 618 -12.20 -37.59 22.23
CA GLU A 618 -11.54 -36.98 21.08
C GLU A 618 -12.54 -36.53 20.01
N MET A 619 -13.63 -37.27 19.80
CA MET A 619 -14.72 -36.85 18.91
C MET A 619 -15.43 -35.60 19.42
N LEU A 620 -15.66 -35.47 20.74
CA LEU A 620 -16.22 -34.27 21.34
C LEU A 620 -15.25 -33.07 21.25
N GLN A 621 -13.95 -33.30 21.47
CA GLN A 621 -12.92 -32.29 21.26
C GLN A 621 -12.94 -31.78 19.82
N PHE A 622 -12.98 -32.68 18.83
CA PHE A 622 -13.11 -32.32 17.42
C PHE A 622 -14.35 -31.46 17.13
N GLN A 623 -15.49 -31.77 17.73
CA GLN A 623 -16.73 -30.98 17.56
C GLN A 623 -16.66 -29.60 18.21
N HIS A 624 -15.91 -29.44 19.30
CA HIS A 624 -15.74 -28.17 20.00
C HIS A 624 -14.68 -27.28 19.33
N GLU A 625 -13.52 -27.84 19.00
CA GLU A 625 -12.37 -27.15 18.38
C GLU A 625 -12.42 -27.19 16.84
N PHE A 626 -13.62 -27.29 16.27
CA PHE A 626 -13.83 -27.45 14.83
C PHE A 626 -13.04 -26.42 14.01
N LYS A 627 -12.32 -26.88 12.97
CA LYS A 627 -11.30 -26.18 12.15
C LYS A 627 -9.88 -26.06 12.75
N ASN A 628 -9.74 -26.02 14.07
CA ASN A 628 -8.44 -25.94 14.74
C ASN A 628 -7.88 -27.32 15.15
N PHE A 629 -8.71 -28.37 15.08
CA PHE A 629 -8.35 -29.73 15.44
C PHE A 629 -7.61 -30.48 14.30
N ALA A 630 -6.53 -31.17 14.63
CA ALA A 630 -5.81 -32.04 13.70
C ALA A 630 -6.47 -33.43 13.63
N ILE A 631 -7.04 -33.78 12.46
CA ILE A 631 -7.86 -34.98 12.27
C ILE A 631 -7.07 -36.29 12.54
N GLY A 632 -5.80 -36.38 12.11
CA GLY A 632 -4.95 -37.55 12.31
C GLY A 632 -5.63 -38.89 11.95
N ASP A 633 -5.46 -39.90 12.81
CA ASP A 633 -6.03 -41.25 12.63
C ASP A 633 -7.47 -41.39 13.18
N LEU A 634 -8.17 -40.28 13.46
CA LEU A 634 -9.51 -40.30 14.04
C LEU A 634 -10.52 -41.03 13.14
N VAL A 635 -10.45 -40.78 11.82
CA VAL A 635 -11.35 -41.35 10.82
C VAL A 635 -11.27 -42.87 10.82
N ASP A 636 -10.06 -43.43 10.80
CA ASP A 636 -9.86 -44.88 10.76
C ASP A 636 -10.31 -45.56 12.05
N ARG A 637 -10.08 -44.93 13.22
CA ARG A 637 -10.59 -45.44 14.50
C ARG A 637 -12.10 -45.38 14.61
N CYS A 638 -12.75 -44.36 14.04
CA CYS A 638 -14.22 -44.32 13.93
C CYS A 638 -14.75 -45.45 13.03
N LYS A 639 -14.11 -45.70 11.87
CA LYS A 639 -14.46 -46.80 10.95
C LYS A 639 -14.30 -48.16 11.64
N GLN A 640 -13.19 -48.37 12.36
CA GLN A 640 -12.95 -49.59 13.15
C GLN A 640 -14.01 -49.78 14.24
N CYS A 641 -14.36 -48.72 14.99
CA CYS A 641 -15.40 -48.79 16.03
C CYS A 641 -16.76 -49.22 15.46
N LEU A 642 -17.14 -48.71 14.28
CA LEU A 642 -18.39 -49.05 13.61
C LEU A 642 -18.43 -50.48 13.04
N GLU A 643 -17.29 -51.11 12.80
CA GLU A 643 -17.22 -52.54 12.45
C GLU A 643 -17.56 -53.44 13.63
N PHE A 644 -17.21 -53.03 14.86
CA PHE A 644 -17.60 -53.78 16.07
C PHE A 644 -19.10 -53.71 16.34
N VAL A 645 -19.80 -52.65 15.93
CA VAL A 645 -21.27 -52.54 16.05
C VAL A 645 -21.99 -53.61 15.23
N GLN A 646 -21.36 -54.13 14.16
CA GLN A 646 -21.91 -55.16 13.30
C GLN A 646 -21.60 -56.59 13.78
N ASN A 647 -20.72 -56.75 14.78
CA ASN A 647 -20.25 -58.04 15.30
C ASN A 647 -20.81 -58.31 16.72
N ASP A 648 -21.34 -59.51 16.98
CA ASP A 648 -22.20 -59.81 18.15
C ASP A 648 -21.51 -59.88 19.54
N ASN A 649 -20.19 -59.72 19.66
CA ASN A 649 -19.46 -60.10 20.89
C ASN A 649 -19.30 -58.97 21.94
N LEU A 650 -19.14 -57.71 21.52
CA LEU A 650 -18.99 -56.54 22.40
C LEU A 650 -19.42 -55.29 21.64
N ILE A 651 -20.50 -54.65 22.07
CA ILE A 651 -21.12 -53.52 21.35
C ILE A 651 -20.76 -52.21 22.07
N PRO A 652 -20.29 -51.17 21.35
CA PRO A 652 -20.06 -49.85 21.94
C PRO A 652 -21.38 -49.19 22.36
N ARG A 653 -21.31 -48.23 23.28
CA ARG A 653 -22.47 -47.44 23.69
C ARG A 653 -23.09 -46.75 22.47
N GLN A 654 -24.43 -46.68 22.41
CA GLN A 654 -25.16 -46.06 21.31
C GLN A 654 -24.68 -44.63 21.00
N GLU A 655 -24.39 -43.82 22.03
CA GLU A 655 -23.86 -42.46 21.88
C GLU A 655 -22.49 -42.44 21.17
N ILE A 656 -21.62 -43.41 21.42
CA ILE A 656 -20.30 -43.49 20.78
C ILE A 656 -20.47 -43.82 19.30
N ALA A 657 -21.33 -44.80 18.98
CA ALA A 657 -21.63 -45.16 17.60
C ALA A 657 -22.31 -44.01 16.83
N GLU A 658 -23.23 -43.28 17.47
CA GLU A 658 -23.87 -42.08 16.92
C GLU A 658 -22.82 -41.00 16.61
N GLN A 659 -21.94 -40.70 17.57
CA GLN A 659 -20.88 -39.72 17.38
C GLN A 659 -19.87 -40.13 16.30
N CYS A 660 -19.53 -41.41 16.17
CA CYS A 660 -18.69 -41.91 15.07
C CYS A 660 -19.31 -41.62 13.69
N ILE A 661 -20.62 -41.78 13.55
CA ILE A 661 -21.31 -41.47 12.28
C ILE A 661 -21.33 -39.96 12.04
N LEU A 662 -21.59 -39.16 13.07
CA LEU A 662 -21.62 -37.70 12.99
C LEU A 662 -20.24 -37.10 12.69
N THR A 663 -19.16 -37.64 13.27
CA THR A 663 -17.79 -37.20 12.95
C THR A 663 -17.42 -37.55 11.52
N LEU A 664 -17.72 -38.76 11.04
CA LEU A 664 -17.51 -39.13 9.63
C LEU A 664 -18.32 -38.25 8.67
N LEU A 665 -19.57 -37.92 9.02
CA LEU A 665 -20.40 -36.98 8.26
C LEU A 665 -19.78 -35.59 8.21
N ASN A 666 -19.29 -35.08 9.35
CA ASN A 666 -18.67 -33.76 9.48
C ASN A 666 -17.30 -33.64 8.81
N VAL A 667 -16.56 -34.75 8.67
CA VAL A 667 -15.29 -34.82 7.94
C VAL A 667 -15.52 -34.94 6.41
N GLY A 668 -16.69 -35.40 5.97
CA GLY A 668 -17.04 -35.55 4.56
C GLY A 668 -16.90 -36.97 3.99
N GLU A 669 -16.80 -37.99 4.84
CA GLU A 669 -16.66 -39.42 4.45
C GLU A 669 -18.02 -40.04 4.03
N TRP A 670 -18.76 -39.37 3.14
CA TRP A 670 -20.13 -39.76 2.77
C TRP A 670 -20.19 -41.08 1.99
N GLU A 671 -19.15 -41.43 1.21
CA GLU A 671 -19.10 -42.69 0.47
C GLU A 671 -19.02 -43.92 1.37
N TYR A 672 -18.35 -43.81 2.51
CA TYR A 672 -18.25 -44.89 3.48
C TYR A 672 -19.60 -45.10 4.18
N LEU A 673 -20.24 -44.01 4.61
CA LEU A 673 -21.52 -44.04 5.32
C LEU A 673 -22.67 -44.57 4.45
N THR A 674 -22.69 -44.25 3.16
CA THR A 674 -23.75 -44.67 2.23
C THR A 674 -23.69 -46.14 1.85
N LYS A 675 -22.51 -46.77 1.90
CA LYS A 675 -22.32 -48.20 1.57
C LYS A 675 -22.77 -49.15 2.68
N ARG A 676 -23.02 -48.65 3.90
CA ARG A 676 -23.35 -49.48 5.07
C ARG A 676 -24.70 -49.07 5.67
N HIS A 677 -25.51 -50.06 6.05
CA HIS A 677 -26.82 -49.81 6.67
C HIS A 677 -26.72 -49.98 8.20
N TYR A 678 -26.96 -48.91 8.95
CA TYR A 678 -27.11 -48.95 10.40
C TYR A 678 -28.56 -48.62 10.77
N ASN A 679 -29.35 -49.63 11.17
CA ASN A 679 -30.78 -49.50 11.43
C ASN A 679 -31.15 -48.49 12.53
N CYS A 680 -30.23 -48.20 13.46
CA CYS A 680 -30.45 -47.30 14.59
C CYS A 680 -30.15 -45.82 14.28
N PHE A 681 -29.48 -45.50 13.17
CA PHE A 681 -28.97 -44.15 12.88
C PHE A 681 -29.43 -43.66 11.49
N LYS A 682 -30.71 -43.85 11.17
CA LYS A 682 -31.26 -43.59 9.83
C LYS A 682 -31.12 -42.13 9.38
N LEU A 683 -31.31 -41.15 10.28
CA LEU A 683 -31.29 -39.73 9.92
C LEU A 683 -29.90 -39.22 9.48
N PRO A 684 -28.81 -39.37 10.26
CA PRO A 684 -27.47 -38.96 9.82
C PRO A 684 -27.01 -39.62 8.51
N LEU A 685 -27.38 -40.89 8.30
CA LEU A 685 -27.05 -41.63 7.07
C LEU A 685 -27.83 -41.12 5.86
N ALA A 686 -29.12 -40.82 6.02
CA ALA A 686 -29.93 -40.22 4.97
C ALA A 686 -29.38 -38.83 4.59
N ILE A 687 -28.95 -38.03 5.58
CA ILE A 687 -28.26 -36.75 5.33
C ILE A 687 -26.95 -36.99 4.55
N ALA A 688 -26.12 -37.96 4.94
CA ALA A 688 -24.90 -38.32 4.22
C ALA A 688 -25.17 -38.71 2.76
N TYR A 689 -26.24 -39.48 2.52
CA TYR A 689 -26.66 -39.87 1.17
C TYR A 689 -27.08 -38.68 0.33
N THR A 690 -27.86 -37.75 0.89
CA THR A 690 -28.21 -36.50 0.19
C THR A 690 -26.99 -35.61 -0.07
N CYS A 691 -26.04 -35.52 0.87
CA CYS A 691 -24.79 -34.77 0.67
C CYS A 691 -23.98 -35.33 -0.51
N LEU A 692 -23.86 -36.66 -0.58
CA LEU A 692 -23.15 -37.34 -1.66
C LEU A 692 -23.82 -37.09 -3.03
N ASP A 693 -25.15 -37.20 -3.08
CA ASP A 693 -25.93 -37.02 -4.31
C ASP A 693 -25.94 -35.56 -4.80
N VAL A 694 -26.02 -34.59 -3.88
CA VAL A 694 -25.91 -33.16 -4.19
C VAL A 694 -24.54 -32.84 -4.78
N ASN A 695 -23.46 -33.35 -4.19
CA ASN A 695 -22.10 -33.07 -4.67
C ASN A 695 -21.75 -33.78 -5.98
N LYS A 696 -22.25 -35.01 -6.21
CA LYS A 696 -21.95 -35.78 -7.45
C LYS A 696 -22.90 -35.49 -8.61
N PHE A 697 -24.19 -35.33 -8.33
CA PHE A 697 -25.25 -35.32 -9.34
C PHE A 697 -26.16 -34.09 -9.28
N LYS A 698 -25.77 -33.05 -8.52
CA LYS A 698 -26.60 -31.84 -8.26
C LYS A 698 -27.91 -32.13 -7.51
N GLY A 699 -28.07 -33.34 -6.96
CA GLY A 699 -29.17 -33.75 -6.11
C GLY A 699 -30.39 -34.26 -6.87
N THR A 700 -30.91 -35.41 -6.45
CA THR A 700 -32.16 -36.01 -6.96
C THR A 700 -33.26 -35.99 -5.90
N LYS A 701 -34.53 -35.97 -6.35
CA LYS A 701 -35.67 -36.08 -5.42
C LYS A 701 -35.71 -37.41 -4.66
N LYS A 702 -35.02 -38.45 -5.13
CA LYS A 702 -35.04 -39.79 -4.53
C LYS A 702 -34.24 -39.83 -3.23
N SER A 703 -33.01 -39.30 -3.23
CA SER A 703 -32.17 -39.23 -2.03
C SER A 703 -32.78 -38.31 -0.96
N ALA A 704 -33.31 -37.16 -1.39
CA ALA A 704 -33.96 -36.19 -0.51
C ALA A 704 -35.25 -36.72 0.13
N LYS A 705 -35.96 -37.64 -0.53
CA LYS A 705 -37.22 -38.19 -0.02
C LYS A 705 -37.05 -38.95 1.30
N GLU A 706 -35.95 -39.68 1.48
CA GLU A 706 -35.71 -40.42 2.72
C GLU A 706 -35.56 -39.49 3.93
N VAL A 707 -34.82 -38.39 3.77
CA VAL A 707 -34.67 -37.36 4.81
C VAL A 707 -36.00 -36.65 5.07
N TRP A 708 -36.74 -36.35 4.00
CA TRP A 708 -38.06 -35.71 4.06
C TRP A 708 -39.09 -36.56 4.83
N ASP A 709 -39.20 -37.84 4.50
CA ASP A 709 -40.15 -38.78 5.10
C ASP A 709 -39.82 -39.08 6.58
N LEU A 710 -38.55 -38.95 6.99
CA LEU A 710 -38.13 -39.10 8.39
C LEU A 710 -38.43 -37.88 9.26
N ILE A 711 -38.31 -36.67 8.70
CA ILE A 711 -38.39 -35.41 9.47
C ILE A 711 -39.82 -34.84 9.49
N LEU A 712 -40.54 -34.92 8.37
CA LEU A 712 -41.88 -34.31 8.26
C LEU A 712 -42.87 -34.81 9.33
N PRO A 713 -42.95 -36.11 9.67
CA PRO A 713 -43.85 -36.61 10.72
C PRO A 713 -43.51 -36.11 12.12
N VAL A 714 -42.28 -35.68 12.38
CA VAL A 714 -41.85 -35.21 13.72
C VAL A 714 -42.51 -33.88 14.08
N PHE A 715 -42.89 -33.09 13.07
CA PHE A 715 -43.53 -31.79 13.26
C PHE A 715 -45.06 -31.83 13.22
N ASP A 716 -45.66 -32.98 12.88
CA ASP A 716 -47.11 -33.13 12.78
C ASP A 716 -47.74 -33.54 14.11
N TYR A 717 -48.55 -32.64 14.67
CA TYR A 717 -49.27 -32.90 15.92
C TYR A 717 -50.38 -33.95 15.73
N GLY A 718 -50.90 -34.12 14.50
CA GLY A 718 -51.94 -35.08 14.17
C GLY A 718 -51.45 -36.53 14.06
N TYR A 719 -50.15 -36.74 13.81
CA TYR A 719 -49.55 -38.04 13.57
C TYR A 719 -49.66 -39.01 14.76
N SER A 720 -49.66 -38.47 15.98
CA SER A 720 -49.78 -39.25 17.21
C SER A 720 -51.21 -39.74 17.50
N ALA A 721 -52.23 -39.14 16.87
CA ALA A 721 -53.65 -39.44 17.11
C ALA A 721 -54.24 -40.49 16.14
N THR A 722 -53.60 -40.76 15.00
CA THR A 722 -54.11 -41.66 13.94
C THR A 722 -53.65 -43.11 14.11
N ASN A 723 -52.60 -43.38 14.89
CA ASN A 723 -52.24 -44.74 15.30
C ASN A 723 -53.15 -45.21 16.44
N LYS A 724 -54.31 -45.76 16.09
CA LYS A 724 -55.07 -46.65 16.99
C LYS A 724 -54.12 -47.73 17.51
N ARG A 725 -54.08 -47.89 18.84
CA ARG A 725 -53.34 -48.96 19.54
C ARG A 725 -53.54 -50.30 18.80
N PRO A 726 -52.50 -51.11 18.53
CA PRO A 726 -52.73 -52.50 18.21
C PRO A 726 -53.23 -53.17 19.48
N LEU A 727 -54.50 -53.60 19.45
CA LEU A 727 -54.95 -54.69 20.31
C LEU A 727 -54.39 -55.99 19.71
N ASP A 728 -53.93 -56.87 20.61
CA ASP A 728 -53.25 -58.15 20.42
C ASP A 728 -51.73 -58.16 20.22
N GLY A 729 -51.11 -58.95 21.11
CA GLY A 729 -49.68 -59.02 21.36
C GLY A 729 -48.94 -59.83 20.30
N ASP A 730 -48.38 -59.11 19.32
CA ASP A 730 -47.33 -59.60 18.46
C ASP A 730 -46.06 -58.73 18.64
N PRO A 731 -44.94 -59.27 19.19
CA PRO A 731 -43.77 -58.47 19.57
C PRO A 731 -42.89 -58.05 18.37
N GLN A 732 -43.32 -58.28 17.13
CA GLN A 732 -42.53 -57.95 15.93
C GLN A 732 -42.65 -56.48 15.46
N CYS A 733 -43.58 -55.67 16.00
CA CYS A 733 -43.75 -54.26 15.61
C CYS A 733 -43.01 -53.28 16.54
N THR A 734 -41.78 -53.59 16.96
CA THR A 734 -40.89 -52.65 17.69
C THR A 734 -39.83 -51.99 16.78
N GLN A 735 -39.86 -52.26 15.46
CA GLN A 735 -38.81 -51.84 14.52
C GLN A 735 -38.94 -50.40 13.97
N ASN A 736 -40.05 -49.71 14.21
CA ASN A 736 -40.23 -48.31 13.81
C ASN A 736 -40.36 -47.41 15.04
N ARG A 737 -39.26 -47.20 15.78
CA ARG A 737 -39.20 -46.05 16.69
C ARG A 737 -39.35 -44.79 15.83
N VAL A 738 -40.47 -44.09 16.00
CA VAL A 738 -40.68 -42.75 15.45
C VAL A 738 -39.57 -41.86 16.00
N LEU A 739 -38.83 -41.18 15.12
CA LEU A 739 -37.76 -40.26 15.49
C LEU A 739 -38.34 -39.17 16.42
N SER A 740 -37.74 -38.97 17.60
CA SER A 740 -38.20 -37.92 18.52
C SER A 740 -37.65 -36.55 18.09
N GLN A 741 -38.35 -35.46 18.45
CA GLN A 741 -37.85 -34.10 18.22
C GLN A 741 -36.51 -33.86 18.93
N SER A 742 -36.28 -34.46 20.10
CA SER A 742 -35.00 -34.39 20.81
C SER A 742 -33.85 -35.07 20.06
N ASP A 743 -34.10 -36.20 19.40
CA ASP A 743 -33.07 -36.91 18.64
C ASP A 743 -32.73 -36.15 17.35
N MET A 744 -33.74 -35.59 16.68
CA MET A 744 -33.53 -34.71 15.52
C MET A 744 -32.67 -33.49 15.89
N MET A 745 -33.01 -32.80 16.98
CA MET A 745 -32.26 -31.63 17.44
C MET A 745 -30.82 -31.99 17.82
N ARG A 746 -30.59 -33.14 18.46
CA ARG A 746 -29.24 -33.61 18.76
C ARG A 746 -28.39 -33.75 17.50
N VAL A 747 -28.94 -34.39 16.46
CA VAL A 747 -28.26 -34.54 15.16
C VAL A 747 -27.98 -33.18 14.54
N PHE A 748 -28.99 -32.30 14.42
CA PHE A 748 -28.81 -30.99 13.78
C PHE A 748 -27.78 -30.10 14.48
N LEU A 749 -27.77 -30.06 15.81
CA LEU A 749 -26.82 -29.23 16.58
C LEU A 749 -25.39 -29.80 16.58
N SER A 750 -25.22 -31.07 16.20
CA SER A 750 -23.92 -31.73 16.08
C SER A 750 -23.28 -31.59 14.69
N LEU A 751 -24.01 -31.06 13.70
CA LEU A 751 -23.48 -30.87 12.35
C LEU A 751 -22.45 -29.73 12.31
N ARG A 752 -21.38 -29.95 11.55
CA ARG A 752 -20.28 -29.00 11.34
C ARG A 752 -19.91 -28.86 9.87
N ASP A 753 -20.15 -29.88 9.04
CA ASP A 753 -19.94 -29.81 7.59
C ASP A 753 -20.89 -28.81 6.93
N GLN A 754 -20.36 -28.02 6.00
CA GLN A 754 -21.08 -26.94 5.33
C GLN A 754 -22.24 -27.46 4.46
N ASN A 755 -22.04 -28.58 3.75
CA ASN A 755 -23.08 -29.12 2.87
C ASN A 755 -24.21 -29.76 3.68
N ALA A 756 -23.88 -30.52 4.72
CA ALA A 756 -24.87 -31.10 5.63
C ALA A 756 -25.74 -30.04 6.29
N ILE A 757 -25.14 -28.93 6.76
CA ILE A 757 -25.86 -27.79 7.33
C ILE A 757 -26.78 -27.15 6.28
N GLN A 758 -26.29 -26.89 5.06
CA GLN A 758 -27.10 -26.29 3.99
C GLN A 758 -28.29 -27.19 3.59
N ILE A 759 -28.12 -28.50 3.53
CA ILE A 759 -29.20 -29.44 3.23
C ILE A 759 -30.29 -29.38 4.30
N VAL A 760 -29.92 -29.46 5.59
CA VAL A 760 -30.87 -29.38 6.70
C VAL A 760 -31.61 -28.04 6.72
N LEU A 761 -30.89 -26.93 6.51
CA LEU A 761 -31.52 -25.60 6.45
C LEU A 761 -32.42 -25.43 5.22
N SER A 762 -32.04 -25.99 4.06
CA SER A 762 -32.89 -25.96 2.86
C SER A 762 -34.17 -26.76 3.04
N LEU A 763 -34.12 -27.89 3.74
CA LEU A 763 -35.30 -28.67 4.11
C LEU A 763 -36.26 -27.84 4.96
N LEU A 764 -35.75 -27.30 6.07
CA LEU A 764 -36.55 -26.51 7.01
C LEU A 764 -37.12 -25.25 6.33
N ALA A 765 -36.33 -24.57 5.51
CA ALA A 765 -36.78 -23.43 4.72
C ALA A 765 -37.88 -23.81 3.72
N LYS A 766 -37.77 -24.97 3.06
CA LYS A 766 -38.81 -25.46 2.13
C LYS A 766 -40.13 -25.71 2.85
N ILE A 767 -40.10 -26.35 4.01
CA ILE A 767 -41.30 -26.61 4.81
C ILE A 767 -41.93 -25.29 5.27
N GLN A 768 -41.11 -24.34 5.74
CA GLN A 768 -41.57 -23.03 6.15
C GLN A 768 -42.22 -22.23 5.01
N ASN A 769 -41.61 -22.22 3.82
CA ASN A 769 -42.16 -21.51 2.66
C ASN A 769 -43.53 -22.07 2.25
N PHE A 770 -43.67 -23.40 2.26
CA PHE A 770 -44.95 -24.04 1.94
C PHE A 770 -46.04 -23.68 2.95
N LEU A 771 -45.74 -23.68 4.25
CA LEU A 771 -46.74 -23.39 5.29
C LEU A 771 -47.18 -21.93 5.32
N ARG A 772 -46.36 -20.99 4.82
CA ARG A 772 -46.69 -19.56 4.81
C ARG A 772 -47.49 -19.14 3.58
N ASP A 773 -47.32 -19.80 2.44
CA ASP A 773 -48.05 -19.56 1.17
C ASP A 773 -48.01 -18.09 0.67
N GLU A 774 -46.94 -17.35 0.99
CA GLU A 774 -46.69 -15.98 0.56
C GLU A 774 -45.41 -15.88 -0.27
N SER A 775 -45.54 -15.78 -1.60
CA SER A 775 -44.38 -15.73 -2.52
C SER A 775 -43.42 -14.56 -2.26
N ALA A 776 -43.91 -13.46 -1.69
CA ALA A 776 -43.09 -12.28 -1.37
C ALA A 776 -42.14 -12.49 -0.16
N MET A 777 -42.41 -13.51 0.67
CA MET A 777 -41.75 -13.75 1.97
C MET A 777 -40.99 -15.10 1.99
N GLU A 778 -40.72 -15.69 0.82
CA GLU A 778 -40.04 -16.99 0.74
C GLU A 778 -38.58 -16.91 1.20
N LEU A 779 -38.16 -17.84 2.04
CA LEU A 779 -36.76 -18.04 2.39
C LEU A 779 -35.99 -18.60 1.19
N ILE A 780 -34.87 -17.96 0.83
CA ILE A 780 -34.08 -18.36 -0.34
C ILE A 780 -32.85 -19.13 0.14
N MET A 781 -32.68 -20.35 -0.39
CA MET A 781 -31.57 -21.24 -0.07
C MET A 781 -31.23 -22.09 -1.30
N PRO A 782 -29.96 -22.48 -1.50
CA PRO A 782 -29.63 -23.55 -2.43
C PRO A 782 -30.41 -24.83 -2.12
N PHE A 783 -30.62 -25.65 -3.14
CA PHE A 783 -31.24 -26.98 -3.03
C PHE A 783 -32.73 -27.02 -2.66
N LEU A 784 -33.45 -25.88 -2.59
CA LEU A 784 -34.92 -25.90 -2.34
C LEU A 784 -35.72 -26.78 -3.31
N ASN A 785 -35.21 -27.00 -4.53
CA ASN A 785 -35.87 -27.75 -5.60
C ASN A 785 -35.75 -29.28 -5.46
N ILE A 786 -34.86 -29.79 -4.60
CA ILE A 786 -34.67 -31.23 -4.42
C ILE A 786 -35.76 -31.86 -3.55
N TRP A 787 -36.47 -31.03 -2.76
CA TRP A 787 -37.45 -31.48 -1.77
C TRP A 787 -38.84 -31.75 -2.37
N PRO A 788 -39.54 -32.80 -1.91
CA PRO A 788 -40.95 -33.04 -2.26
C PRO A 788 -41.91 -31.95 -1.80
N VAL A 789 -43.18 -32.03 -2.25
CA VAL A 789 -44.28 -31.18 -1.78
C VAL A 789 -44.90 -31.79 -0.52
N ILE A 790 -45.37 -30.98 0.43
CA ILE A 790 -46.03 -31.47 1.66
C ILE A 790 -47.35 -32.16 1.29
N PRO A 791 -47.62 -33.38 1.80
CA PRO A 791 -48.91 -34.05 1.60
C PRO A 791 -50.07 -33.27 2.24
N ASN A 792 -51.20 -33.21 1.56
CA ASN A 792 -52.42 -32.56 2.06
C ASN A 792 -52.93 -33.26 3.33
N GLY A 793 -53.15 -32.50 4.42
CA GLY A 793 -53.76 -33.00 5.67
C GLY A 793 -52.85 -33.03 6.91
N MET A 794 -51.58 -32.62 6.81
CA MET A 794 -50.66 -32.51 7.95
C MET A 794 -50.92 -31.23 8.77
N ASN A 795 -50.93 -31.30 10.10
CA ASN A 795 -51.12 -30.14 10.98
C ASN A 795 -49.79 -29.73 11.63
N ILE A 796 -49.01 -28.94 10.90
CA ILE A 796 -47.69 -28.50 11.32
C ILE A 796 -47.71 -27.01 11.67
N PRO A 797 -47.45 -26.60 12.93
CA PRO A 797 -47.43 -25.20 13.30
C PRO A 797 -46.16 -24.51 12.77
N LEU A 798 -46.35 -23.42 12.04
CA LEU A 798 -45.29 -22.58 11.46
C LEU A 798 -44.26 -22.11 12.50
N ARG A 799 -44.71 -21.80 13.72
CA ARG A 799 -43.86 -21.30 14.81
C ARG A 799 -42.74 -22.28 15.17
N ASN A 800 -43.05 -23.57 15.29
CA ASN A 800 -42.07 -24.57 15.72
C ASN A 800 -40.95 -24.74 14.71
N ILE A 801 -41.28 -24.74 13.41
CA ILE A 801 -40.27 -24.83 12.35
C ILE A 801 -39.41 -23.57 12.34
N THR A 802 -40.02 -22.40 12.51
CA THR A 802 -39.30 -21.11 12.57
C THR A 802 -38.31 -21.10 13.74
N GLU A 803 -38.71 -21.60 14.91
CA GLU A 803 -37.85 -21.71 16.09
C GLU A 803 -36.70 -22.71 15.86
N VAL A 804 -36.99 -23.91 15.34
CA VAL A 804 -35.96 -24.93 15.03
C VAL A 804 -34.97 -24.41 13.99
N LEU A 805 -35.46 -23.82 12.89
CA LEU A 805 -34.62 -23.19 11.86
C LEU A 805 -33.74 -22.10 12.48
N GLY A 806 -34.32 -21.26 13.33
CA GLY A 806 -33.60 -20.18 14.02
C GLY A 806 -32.47 -20.69 14.93
N ILE A 807 -32.70 -21.76 15.69
CA ILE A 807 -31.71 -22.38 16.58
C ILE A 807 -30.57 -22.99 15.76
N VAL A 808 -30.90 -23.84 14.78
CA VAL A 808 -29.90 -24.53 13.94
C VAL A 808 -29.03 -23.52 13.19
N LEU A 809 -29.65 -22.46 12.65
CA LEU A 809 -28.93 -21.40 11.94
C LEU A 809 -27.99 -20.61 12.86
N THR A 810 -28.41 -20.33 14.10
CA THR A 810 -27.59 -19.60 15.08
C THR A 810 -26.38 -20.40 15.51
N GLU A 811 -26.55 -21.71 15.78
CA GLU A 811 -25.41 -22.60 16.05
C GLU A 811 -24.48 -22.72 14.84
N SER A 812 -25.03 -22.84 13.63
CA SER A 812 -24.23 -22.95 12.40
C SER A 812 -23.34 -21.72 12.17
N LEU A 813 -23.85 -20.52 12.45
CA LEU A 813 -23.10 -19.26 12.32
C LEU A 813 -21.97 -19.11 13.36
N LYS A 814 -22.04 -19.78 14.53
CA LYS A 814 -20.93 -19.77 15.50
C LYS A 814 -19.67 -20.43 14.93
N TYR A 815 -19.84 -21.50 14.15
CA TYR A 815 -18.73 -22.25 13.54
C TYR A 815 -18.35 -21.73 12.14
N HIS A 816 -19.30 -21.11 11.43
CA HIS A 816 -19.13 -20.55 10.10
C HIS A 816 -19.59 -19.10 10.02
N PRO A 817 -18.91 -18.16 10.73
CA PRO A 817 -19.35 -16.76 10.80
C PRO A 817 -19.30 -16.06 9.44
N ASN A 818 -18.35 -16.43 8.58
CA ASN A 818 -18.12 -15.76 7.30
C ASN A 818 -18.94 -16.36 6.14
N HIS A 819 -19.91 -17.24 6.42
CA HIS A 819 -20.64 -17.94 5.38
C HIS A 819 -21.83 -17.12 4.85
N ILE A 820 -21.65 -16.47 3.70
CA ILE A 820 -22.59 -15.52 3.08
C ILE A 820 -24.04 -16.06 3.01
N ILE A 821 -24.26 -17.28 2.53
CA ILE A 821 -25.62 -17.84 2.35
C ILE A 821 -26.35 -17.99 3.70
N LEU A 822 -25.64 -18.34 4.78
CA LEU A 822 -26.24 -18.50 6.11
C LEU A 822 -26.61 -17.13 6.69
N LEU A 823 -25.78 -16.11 6.46
CA LEU A 823 -26.07 -14.73 6.86
C LEU A 823 -27.29 -14.19 6.09
N LYS A 824 -27.38 -14.43 4.77
CA LYS A 824 -28.56 -14.08 3.97
C LYS A 824 -29.82 -14.78 4.49
N LEU A 825 -29.76 -16.08 4.76
CA LEU A 825 -30.88 -16.81 5.36
C LEU A 825 -31.28 -16.24 6.72
N LYS A 826 -30.31 -15.83 7.55
CA LYS A 826 -30.59 -15.24 8.86
C LYS A 826 -31.31 -13.90 8.70
N GLY A 827 -30.88 -13.07 7.76
CA GLY A 827 -31.57 -11.85 7.36
C GLY A 827 -33.01 -12.12 6.89
N ASP A 828 -33.18 -13.10 5.99
CA ASP A 828 -34.48 -13.52 5.46
C ASP A 828 -35.42 -13.98 6.57
N LEU A 829 -34.94 -14.82 7.49
CA LEU A 829 -35.73 -15.31 8.62
C LEU A 829 -36.18 -14.17 9.53
N GLN A 830 -35.29 -13.23 9.87
CA GLN A 830 -35.65 -12.07 10.69
C GLN A 830 -36.63 -11.14 9.99
N TYR A 831 -36.47 -10.96 8.66
CA TYR A 831 -37.39 -10.18 7.84
C TYR A 831 -38.80 -10.79 7.85
N VAL A 832 -38.90 -12.10 7.68
CA VAL A 832 -40.16 -12.87 7.75
C VAL A 832 -40.80 -12.77 9.14
N MET A 833 -40.00 -12.76 10.21
CA MET A 833 -40.46 -12.57 11.59
C MET A 833 -40.88 -11.12 11.92
N GLY A 834 -40.67 -10.16 11.02
CA GLY A 834 -40.96 -8.73 11.25
C GLY A 834 -39.87 -7.98 12.04
N HIS A 835 -38.71 -8.59 12.28
CA HIS A 835 -37.58 -7.94 12.95
C HIS A 835 -36.68 -7.22 11.93
N TYR A 836 -37.15 -6.09 11.40
CA TYR A 836 -36.52 -5.38 10.28
C TYR A 836 -35.09 -4.86 10.56
N SER A 837 -34.82 -4.35 11.76
CA SER A 837 -33.48 -3.86 12.14
C SER A 837 -32.46 -5.01 12.20
N SER A 838 -32.85 -6.15 12.80
CA SER A 838 -32.02 -7.35 12.83
C SER A 838 -31.78 -7.91 11.42
N ALA A 839 -32.81 -7.93 10.57
CA ALA A 839 -32.67 -8.33 9.16
C ALA A 839 -31.64 -7.46 8.42
N MET A 840 -31.73 -6.14 8.60
CA MET A 840 -30.78 -5.18 8.02
C MET A 840 -29.34 -5.47 8.45
N LYS A 841 -29.11 -5.74 9.74
CA LYS A 841 -27.79 -6.12 10.27
C LYS A 841 -27.20 -7.33 9.55
N TRP A 842 -27.93 -8.43 9.44
CA TRP A 842 -27.42 -9.66 8.82
C TRP A 842 -27.17 -9.51 7.31
N TYR A 843 -27.99 -8.74 6.59
CA TYR A 843 -27.71 -8.42 5.19
C TYR A 843 -26.45 -7.57 5.04
N LEU A 844 -26.23 -6.59 5.90
CA LEU A 844 -25.02 -5.76 5.89
C LEU A 844 -23.77 -6.57 6.23
N GLU A 845 -23.83 -7.46 7.23
CA GLU A 845 -22.72 -8.38 7.54
C GLU A 845 -22.34 -9.26 6.33
N ALA A 846 -23.33 -9.78 5.60
CA ALA A 846 -23.09 -10.51 4.36
C ALA A 846 -22.39 -9.64 3.30
N ILE A 847 -22.80 -8.38 3.14
CA ILE A 847 -22.21 -7.42 2.19
C ILE A 847 -20.78 -7.03 2.61
N VAL A 848 -20.51 -6.85 3.90
CA VAL A 848 -19.18 -6.54 4.46
C VAL A 848 -18.18 -7.64 4.09
N ILE A 849 -18.57 -8.90 4.24
CA ILE A 849 -17.73 -10.06 3.90
C ILE A 849 -17.47 -10.13 2.39
N VAL A 850 -18.48 -9.91 1.56
CA VAL A 850 -18.35 -9.95 0.09
C VAL A 850 -17.45 -8.82 -0.44
N SER A 851 -17.47 -7.66 0.20
CA SER A 851 -16.78 -6.45 -0.28
C SER A 851 -15.41 -6.22 0.35
N ASP A 852 -14.90 -7.17 1.14
CA ASP A 852 -13.68 -7.04 1.94
C ASP A 852 -13.69 -5.74 2.77
N TYR A 853 -14.68 -5.60 3.66
CA TYR A 853 -14.90 -4.36 4.44
C TYR A 853 -15.09 -3.12 3.56
N PHE A 854 -15.85 -3.27 2.47
CA PHE A 854 -16.13 -2.22 1.50
C PHE A 854 -14.88 -1.66 0.80
N ALA A 855 -13.77 -2.41 0.76
CA ALA A 855 -12.60 -2.07 -0.03
C ALA A 855 -12.84 -2.29 -1.52
N ARG A 856 -13.75 -3.21 -1.87
CA ARG A 856 -14.08 -3.59 -3.25
C ARG A 856 -15.57 -3.40 -3.55
N PRO A 857 -15.95 -3.15 -4.82
CA PRO A 857 -17.35 -3.09 -5.21
C PRO A 857 -18.04 -4.44 -4.96
N VAL A 858 -19.33 -4.40 -4.58
CA VAL A 858 -20.13 -5.60 -4.31
C VAL A 858 -20.42 -6.32 -5.62
N LEU A 859 -20.03 -7.60 -5.70
CA LEU A 859 -20.28 -8.44 -6.88
C LEU A 859 -21.73 -8.96 -6.87
N LYS A 860 -22.48 -8.65 -7.94
CA LYS A 860 -23.86 -9.12 -8.17
C LYS A 860 -24.11 -10.63 -7.96
N PRO A 861 -23.24 -11.57 -8.38
CA PRO A 861 -23.52 -13.00 -8.16
C PRO A 861 -23.52 -13.40 -6.68
N MET A 862 -22.95 -12.59 -5.78
CA MET A 862 -22.88 -12.90 -4.35
C MET A 862 -24.04 -12.28 -3.57
N ILE A 863 -24.48 -11.08 -3.97
CA ILE A 863 -25.62 -10.35 -3.39
C ILE A 863 -26.62 -10.05 -4.50
N GLU A 864 -27.74 -10.77 -4.51
CA GLU A 864 -28.76 -10.66 -5.53
C GLU A 864 -29.76 -9.51 -5.24
N ASP A 865 -30.44 -9.00 -6.28
CA ASP A 865 -31.37 -7.85 -6.18
C ASP A 865 -32.51 -8.02 -5.18
N TYR A 866 -32.91 -9.26 -4.85
CA TYR A 866 -33.93 -9.50 -3.83
C TYR A 866 -33.46 -9.04 -2.44
N VAL A 867 -32.16 -9.10 -2.15
CA VAL A 867 -31.59 -8.66 -0.87
C VAL A 867 -31.79 -7.17 -0.73
N TYR A 868 -31.44 -6.38 -1.75
CA TYR A 868 -31.68 -4.94 -1.77
C TYR A 868 -33.17 -4.59 -1.71
N LYS A 869 -34.04 -5.37 -2.38
CA LYS A 869 -35.51 -5.21 -2.26
C LYS A 869 -36.01 -5.45 -0.83
N ARG A 870 -35.46 -6.42 -0.10
CA ARG A 870 -35.79 -6.68 1.30
C ARG A 870 -35.24 -5.60 2.23
N MET A 871 -34.01 -5.16 2.03
CA MET A 871 -33.42 -4.03 2.76
C MET A 871 -34.26 -2.76 2.59
N MET A 872 -34.69 -2.45 1.36
CA MET A 872 -35.59 -1.34 1.08
C MET A 872 -36.90 -1.46 1.87
N LYS A 873 -37.54 -2.63 1.86
CA LYS A 873 -38.76 -2.87 2.66
C LYS A 873 -38.50 -2.75 4.16
N CYS A 874 -37.37 -3.24 4.67
CA CYS A 874 -36.96 -3.03 6.06
C CYS A 874 -36.89 -1.54 6.39
N CYS A 875 -36.21 -0.74 5.56
CA CYS A 875 -36.11 0.71 5.73
C CYS A 875 -37.48 1.39 5.74
N MET A 876 -38.38 1.02 4.83
CA MET A 876 -39.75 1.55 4.78
C MET A 876 -40.56 1.23 6.06
N GLN A 877 -40.45 0.01 6.59
CA GLN A 877 -41.14 -0.39 7.82
C GLN A 877 -40.56 0.28 9.07
N MET A 878 -39.28 0.66 9.03
CA MET A 878 -38.61 1.45 10.07
C MET A 878 -38.78 2.97 9.88
N GLN A 879 -39.54 3.42 8.86
CA GLN A 879 -39.74 4.83 8.48
C GLN A 879 -38.46 5.56 8.02
N ASN A 880 -37.44 4.84 7.56
CA ASN A 880 -36.21 5.40 6.99
C ASN A 880 -36.35 5.50 5.46
N PHE A 881 -37.12 6.49 4.99
CA PHE A 881 -37.51 6.58 3.59
C PHE A 881 -36.40 7.06 2.63
N THR A 882 -35.47 7.92 3.08
CA THR A 882 -34.32 8.31 2.24
C THR A 882 -33.35 7.15 2.02
N GLN A 883 -33.09 6.36 3.06
CA GLN A 883 -32.31 5.13 2.94
C GLN A 883 -32.96 4.16 1.94
N ALA A 884 -34.29 4.01 2.00
CA ALA A 884 -35.04 3.19 1.05
C ALA A 884 -34.96 3.72 -0.39
N ALA A 885 -35.05 5.05 -0.58
CA ALA A 885 -34.92 5.68 -1.89
C ALA A 885 -33.53 5.46 -2.50
N ILE A 886 -32.46 5.57 -1.71
CA ILE A 886 -31.09 5.30 -2.16
C ILE A 886 -30.90 3.82 -2.49
N LEU A 887 -31.45 2.90 -1.68
CA LEU A 887 -31.39 1.46 -1.96
C LEU A 887 -32.10 1.07 -3.28
N CYS A 888 -33.08 1.85 -3.75
CA CYS A 888 -33.69 1.63 -5.07
C CYS A 888 -32.65 1.73 -6.20
N LEU A 889 -31.66 2.61 -6.04
CA LEU A 889 -30.60 2.81 -7.04
C LEU A 889 -29.61 1.63 -7.12
N PHE A 890 -29.60 0.73 -6.13
CA PHE A 890 -28.71 -0.44 -6.13
C PHE A 890 -29.19 -1.55 -7.09
N GLN A 891 -30.45 -1.51 -7.51
CA GLN A 891 -31.06 -2.48 -8.42
C GLN A 891 -30.51 -2.33 -9.85
N GLU A 892 -30.57 -3.41 -10.63
CA GLU A 892 -30.20 -3.34 -12.06
C GLU A 892 -31.19 -2.50 -12.86
N GLU A 893 -32.48 -2.69 -12.60
CA GLU A 893 -33.56 -1.84 -13.10
C GLU A 893 -34.07 -1.00 -11.93
N ILE A 894 -33.81 0.30 -12.00
CA ILE A 894 -34.17 1.24 -10.94
C ILE A 894 -35.70 1.43 -10.93
N ASP A 895 -36.35 1.03 -9.83
CA ASP A 895 -37.76 1.31 -9.59
C ASP A 895 -37.97 2.77 -9.13
N TYR A 896 -37.99 3.69 -10.10
CA TYR A 896 -38.21 5.11 -9.86
C TYR A 896 -39.56 5.41 -9.19
N ALA A 897 -40.59 4.60 -9.42
CA ALA A 897 -41.90 4.83 -8.82
C ALA A 897 -41.84 4.66 -7.30
N THR A 898 -41.19 3.60 -6.84
CA THR A 898 -40.95 3.38 -5.41
C THR A 898 -39.96 4.40 -4.84
N ALA A 899 -38.89 4.73 -5.57
CA ALA A 899 -37.90 5.72 -5.13
C ALA A 899 -38.53 7.11 -4.90
N TYR A 900 -39.33 7.60 -5.84
CA TYR A 900 -40.03 8.89 -5.72
C TYR A 900 -41.09 8.88 -4.63
N LYS A 901 -41.81 7.76 -4.46
CA LYS A 901 -42.76 7.60 -3.36
C LYS A 901 -42.05 7.76 -2.02
N CYS A 902 -41.00 6.99 -1.76
CA CYS A 902 -40.20 7.07 -0.54
C CYS A 902 -39.60 8.48 -0.35
N ALA A 903 -39.01 9.07 -1.39
CA ALA A 903 -38.43 10.41 -1.32
C ALA A 903 -39.46 11.53 -1.05
N SER A 904 -40.74 11.29 -1.34
CA SER A 904 -41.81 12.26 -1.09
C SER A 904 -42.41 12.21 0.32
N GLU A 905 -42.14 11.14 1.08
CA GLU A 905 -42.67 10.97 2.44
C GLU A 905 -42.05 12.00 3.40
N THR A 906 -42.88 12.70 4.16
CA THR A 906 -42.44 13.78 5.07
C THR A 906 -42.21 13.31 6.51
N ASN A 907 -42.59 12.07 6.84
CA ASN A 907 -42.49 11.48 8.18
C ASN A 907 -41.29 10.53 8.29
N SER A 908 -40.15 10.88 7.67
CA SER A 908 -38.96 10.04 7.71
C SER A 908 -38.19 10.20 9.03
N CYS A 909 -37.71 9.07 9.55
CA CYS A 909 -36.95 8.96 10.79
C CYS A 909 -35.43 8.85 10.55
N ASP A 910 -34.98 9.16 9.33
CA ASP A 910 -33.58 9.18 8.91
C ASP A 910 -33.07 10.62 8.67
N ALA A 911 -31.75 10.80 8.76
CA ALA A 911 -31.07 12.08 8.59
C ALA A 911 -31.04 12.52 7.11
N LEU A 912 -32.21 12.89 6.56
CA LEU A 912 -32.48 13.19 5.15
C LEU A 912 -31.32 13.87 4.41
N ASP A 913 -30.82 14.97 4.96
CA ASP A 913 -29.87 15.84 4.29
C ASP A 913 -28.45 15.30 4.29
N GLU A 914 -28.07 14.47 5.27
CA GLU A 914 -26.78 13.78 5.31
C GLU A 914 -26.66 12.74 4.19
N TYR A 915 -27.80 12.22 3.72
CA TYR A 915 -27.81 11.15 2.73
C TYR A 915 -27.71 11.62 1.25
N TYR A 916 -27.85 12.92 0.96
CA TYR A 916 -27.81 13.42 -0.42
C TYR A 916 -26.49 13.17 -1.13
N ASP A 917 -25.36 13.21 -0.40
CA ASP A 917 -24.03 12.99 -0.97
C ASP A 917 -23.82 11.56 -1.47
N TYR A 918 -24.68 10.62 -1.07
CA TYR A 918 -24.65 9.24 -1.53
C TYR A 918 -25.49 8.98 -2.78
N ILE A 919 -26.25 9.96 -3.27
CA ILE A 919 -27.05 9.83 -4.49
C ILE A 919 -26.15 10.14 -5.70
N TRP A 920 -26.06 9.20 -6.64
CA TRP A 920 -25.35 9.37 -7.92
C TRP A 920 -26.29 9.49 -9.12
N ASP A 921 -27.58 9.20 -8.92
CA ASP A 921 -28.57 9.27 -10.00
C ASP A 921 -29.14 10.68 -10.14
N ILE A 922 -29.07 11.22 -11.36
CA ILE A 922 -29.47 12.59 -11.67
C ILE A 922 -31.00 12.75 -11.55
N ASN A 923 -31.77 11.75 -11.99
CA ASN A 923 -33.23 11.82 -11.98
C ASN A 923 -33.77 11.91 -10.55
N LEU A 924 -33.21 11.14 -9.61
CA LEU A 924 -33.58 11.23 -8.20
C LEU A 924 -33.19 12.59 -7.59
N LEU A 925 -32.01 13.13 -7.93
CA LEU A 925 -31.60 14.46 -7.47
C LEU A 925 -32.51 15.57 -8.00
N GLU A 926 -32.89 15.54 -9.28
CA GLU A 926 -33.82 16.49 -9.88
C GLU A 926 -35.20 16.43 -9.22
N PHE A 927 -35.71 15.22 -8.98
CA PHE A 927 -36.97 15.02 -8.27
C PHE A 927 -36.93 15.62 -6.86
N LEU A 928 -35.84 15.37 -6.10
CA LEU A 928 -35.66 15.93 -4.76
C LEU A 928 -35.59 17.46 -4.79
N ILE A 929 -34.89 18.06 -5.76
CA ILE A 929 -34.84 19.52 -5.94
C ILE A 929 -36.24 20.08 -6.20
N TYR A 930 -37.02 19.44 -7.07
CA TYR A 930 -38.41 19.82 -7.34
C TYR A 930 -39.27 19.72 -6.07
N TRP A 931 -39.16 18.61 -5.34
CA TRP A 931 -39.96 18.37 -4.14
C TRP A 931 -39.64 19.37 -3.02
N HIS A 932 -38.36 19.63 -2.73
CA HIS A 932 -37.96 20.63 -1.75
C HIS A 932 -38.31 22.05 -2.16
N THR A 933 -38.35 22.35 -3.46
CA THR A 933 -38.86 23.64 -3.96
C THR A 933 -40.35 23.78 -3.69
N LYS A 934 -41.14 22.72 -3.90
CA LYS A 934 -42.58 22.70 -3.60
C LYS A 934 -42.88 22.86 -2.11
N LEU A 935 -42.03 22.29 -1.24
CA LEU A 935 -42.14 22.39 0.23
C LEU A 935 -41.54 23.68 0.81
N ASN A 936 -40.95 24.56 0.00
CA ASN A 936 -40.22 25.77 0.44
C ASN A 936 -39.01 25.50 1.35
N HIS A 937 -38.36 24.34 1.23
CA HIS A 937 -37.16 23.99 1.97
C HIS A 937 -35.88 24.50 1.26
N GLN A 938 -35.50 25.75 1.50
CA GLN A 938 -34.39 26.41 0.79
C GLN A 938 -33.02 25.77 1.07
N GLU A 939 -32.73 25.36 2.30
CA GLU A 939 -31.43 24.80 2.69
C GLU A 939 -31.17 23.43 2.02
N HIS A 940 -32.14 22.52 2.09
CA HIS A 940 -32.05 21.22 1.42
C HIS A 940 -31.92 21.35 -0.10
N ARG A 941 -32.65 22.30 -0.70
CA ARG A 941 -32.53 22.61 -2.13
C ARG A 941 -31.12 23.09 -2.50
N GLN A 942 -30.52 23.98 -1.72
CA GLN A 942 -29.15 24.45 -1.98
C GLN A 942 -28.12 23.32 -1.88
N LYS A 943 -28.26 22.44 -0.88
CA LYS A 943 -27.39 21.26 -0.73
C LYS A 943 -27.48 20.34 -1.95
N LEU A 944 -28.70 20.03 -2.41
CA LEU A 944 -28.93 19.22 -3.61
C LEU A 944 -28.40 19.87 -4.90
N LEU A 945 -28.55 21.20 -5.06
CA LEU A 945 -27.99 21.94 -6.20
C LEU A 945 -26.45 21.88 -6.22
N LYS A 946 -25.82 21.85 -5.04
CA LYS A 946 -24.37 21.64 -4.93
C LYS A 946 -23.99 20.20 -5.30
N THR A 947 -24.77 19.21 -4.85
CA THR A 947 -24.51 17.79 -5.14
C THR A 947 -24.69 17.47 -6.63
N ILE A 948 -25.75 17.93 -7.28
CA ILE A 948 -25.97 17.74 -8.73
C ILE A 948 -24.91 18.48 -9.57
N GLY A 949 -24.38 19.59 -9.07
CA GLY A 949 -23.29 20.35 -9.71
C GLY A 949 -21.90 19.71 -9.56
N ALA A 950 -21.78 18.55 -8.89
CA ALA A 950 -20.51 17.87 -8.76
C ALA A 950 -19.99 17.37 -10.13
N LEU A 951 -18.72 17.65 -10.45
CA LEU A 951 -18.12 17.33 -11.75
C LEU A 951 -18.18 15.83 -12.09
N GLU A 952 -18.14 14.97 -11.09
CA GLU A 952 -18.21 13.51 -11.23
C GLU A 952 -19.60 13.00 -11.67
N LEU A 953 -20.68 13.74 -11.39
CA LEU A 953 -22.06 13.41 -11.78
C LEU A 953 -22.47 14.04 -13.11
N ASN A 954 -21.55 14.66 -13.84
CA ASN A 954 -21.86 15.25 -15.13
C ASN A 954 -22.35 14.19 -16.13
N ALA A 955 -23.53 14.40 -16.70
CA ALA A 955 -24.15 13.49 -17.66
C ALA A 955 -23.27 13.25 -18.90
N ASN A 956 -22.37 14.19 -19.23
CA ASN A 956 -21.43 14.09 -20.35
C ASN A 956 -20.14 13.33 -20.02
N ASN A 957 -19.95 12.87 -18.78
CA ASN A 957 -18.80 12.05 -18.42
C ASN A 957 -18.83 10.69 -19.10
N ASN A 958 -17.65 10.11 -19.32
CA ASN A 958 -17.52 8.72 -19.77
C ASN A 958 -18.16 7.76 -18.75
N GLU A 959 -18.67 6.63 -19.25
CA GLU A 959 -19.32 5.60 -18.42
C GLU A 959 -18.41 4.98 -17.36
N GLU A 960 -17.08 5.06 -17.52
CA GLU A 960 -16.12 4.64 -16.50
C GLU A 960 -16.15 5.55 -15.26
N ILE A 961 -16.12 6.88 -15.49
CA ILE A 961 -16.18 7.88 -14.43
C ILE A 961 -17.51 7.79 -13.69
N LYS A 962 -18.63 7.65 -14.43
CA LYS A 962 -19.95 7.48 -13.82
C LYS A 962 -20.05 6.21 -12.97
N ARG A 963 -19.51 5.08 -13.47
CA ARG A 963 -19.47 3.82 -12.71
C ARG A 963 -18.61 3.94 -11.46
N GLU A 964 -17.46 4.58 -11.54
CA GLU A 964 -16.57 4.79 -10.38
C GLU A 964 -17.23 5.70 -9.34
N ALA A 965 -17.80 6.83 -9.77
CA ALA A 965 -18.53 7.76 -8.90
C ALA A 965 -19.72 7.09 -8.20
N ALA A 966 -20.47 6.24 -8.92
CA ALA A 966 -21.55 5.43 -8.36
C ALA A 966 -21.02 4.40 -7.35
N ASN A 967 -19.95 3.68 -7.67
CA ASN A 967 -19.37 2.67 -6.77
C ASN A 967 -18.84 3.28 -5.47
N ILE A 968 -18.14 4.43 -5.55
CA ILE A 968 -17.65 5.14 -4.37
C ILE A 968 -18.82 5.54 -3.46
N ARG A 969 -19.88 6.10 -4.03
CA ARG A 969 -21.08 6.50 -3.27
C ARG A 969 -21.83 5.31 -2.68
N LYS A 970 -22.00 4.22 -3.45
CA LYS A 970 -22.58 2.95 -2.97
C LYS A 970 -21.83 2.42 -1.75
N LEU A 971 -20.50 2.37 -1.82
CA LEU A 971 -19.66 1.88 -0.71
C LEU A 971 -19.71 2.81 0.50
N LYS A 972 -19.68 4.14 0.30
CA LYS A 972 -19.84 5.11 1.39
C LYS A 972 -21.20 4.97 2.10
N PHE A 973 -22.27 4.80 1.33
CA PHE A 973 -23.61 4.58 1.88
C PHE A 973 -23.69 3.27 2.68
N LEU A 974 -23.17 2.16 2.13
CA LEU A 974 -23.15 0.88 2.83
C LEU A 974 -22.30 0.90 4.10
N ARG A 975 -21.19 1.67 4.13
CA ARG A 975 -20.40 1.91 5.35
C ARG A 975 -21.22 2.64 6.41
N ALA A 976 -21.93 3.70 6.02
CA ALA A 976 -22.79 4.46 6.93
C ALA A 976 -23.92 3.57 7.50
N LEU A 977 -24.57 2.76 6.66
CA LEU A 977 -25.56 1.78 7.12
C LEU A 977 -24.93 0.73 8.06
N SER A 978 -23.75 0.22 7.76
CA SER A 978 -23.06 -0.76 8.63
C SER A 978 -22.76 -0.17 10.01
N GLN A 979 -22.30 1.08 10.08
CA GLN A 979 -22.10 1.79 11.34
C GLN A 979 -23.42 1.91 12.12
N GLN A 980 -24.53 2.20 11.45
CA GLN A 980 -25.83 2.33 12.11
C GLN A 980 -26.41 1.01 12.64
N TYR A 981 -26.27 -0.10 11.92
CA TYR A 981 -27.00 -1.36 12.23
C TYR A 981 -26.12 -2.50 12.76
N VAL A 982 -24.82 -2.53 12.44
CA VAL A 982 -23.90 -3.64 12.81
C VAL A 982 -23.07 -3.29 14.05
N HIS A 983 -22.59 -2.06 14.13
CA HIS A 983 -21.81 -1.52 15.25
C HIS A 983 -22.53 -0.35 15.96
N PRO A 984 -23.75 -0.57 16.49
CA PRO A 984 -24.50 0.49 17.16
C PRO A 984 -23.85 0.99 18.44
#